data_AF-W7TF70-F1
#
_entry.id   AF-W7TF70-F1
#
_cell.length_a   1.000
_cell.length_b   1.000
_cell.length_c   1.000
_cell.angle_alpha   90.00
_cell.angle_beta   90.00
_cell.angle_gamma   90.00
#
_symmetry.space_group_name_H-M   'P 1'
#
loop_
_entity.id
_entity.type
_entity.pdbx_description
1 polymer ?
#
loop_
_entity_poly.entity_id
_entity_poly.type
_entity_poly.pdbx_seq_one_letter_code
_entity_poly.pdbx_strand_id
1 'polypeptide(L)'
;MSRTIQALRAGAVSLAVAASVLSPLTVTAAHAATHVANPYVGATQYASPDYAAEVNGQAAADRGTNPALATAEDKVANDPTAVWMDKIAAITGDGVHHGLQWHLDQALAQRQGSTPITVEVVIYDLPGRDCAALASNGEVPPTAAGLTTYETQYIDPIAAILADSKYADERIVAVIEPDSLPNAVTNASKPACATAAPYYEAGVEYALNKLHAIANVYNYVDIAHSAWLGWSSNMPPAAQEFAKVAKATTAGFASVDGFISDTANYTPTTEPFLPNSTLQVGGQPLDSAKFYQWNPYFDEKSYDEAMYSQLVAQGFPATIGILIDTSRNGWGGPNRPTSLNSSPTTPDAYVAANKTDQRSFRGDWCNQNGAGLGAAPTVQPYGAADPIIGFVWIKPPGESDGDYPTASHSHGDPHCDPAGTNSDGNGGTYPTGSIPGYDVPAGQWFGAQFQQLVTNAYPSLISGTGTGSVTVTNPGSQTSTVNTVASLQISATDTAGGTLTYSATGLPAGLSIDATTGRISGTPTTAGVSTVTVTARDSSAVAGSASFTWTVTSSTGGGGGGCSATYTVGSSWDTGFTATVTVTNTGASAVRSWQVTWTWPGNQQITNAWNATESHSGQHETVSNAAYNGALAPGANTSFGFQAGYSGTNTSPTLTCSAS
;
A
#
# COMPACT_ATOMS: atom_id res chain seq x y z
N MET A 1 100.30 48.13 -9.01
CA MET A 1 100.97 47.38 -10.09
C MET A 1 100.43 45.95 -10.04
N SER A 2 99.46 45.60 -10.89
CA SER A 2 99.62 44.68 -12.04
C SER A 2 100.25 43.33 -11.63
N ARG A 3 99.67 42.13 -11.80
CA ARG A 3 98.71 41.61 -12.77
C ARG A 3 98.04 40.30 -12.27
N THR A 4 96.83 40.12 -12.77
CA THR A 4 96.07 38.91 -13.15
C THR A 4 96.86 37.60 -13.38
N ILE A 5 96.31 36.44 -12.96
CA ILE A 5 95.77 35.35 -13.82
C ILE A 5 95.34 34.13 -12.98
N GLN A 6 94.17 33.59 -13.34
CA GLN A 6 93.49 32.39 -12.86
C GLN A 6 94.34 31.11 -12.98
N ALA A 7 94.13 30.12 -12.09
CA ALA A 7 93.21 29.01 -12.34
C ALA A 7 93.35 27.85 -11.33
N LEU A 8 92.36 26.97 -11.43
CA LEU A 8 92.24 25.57 -11.00
C LEU A 8 91.61 25.19 -9.65
N ARG A 9 90.75 24.18 -9.81
CA ARG A 9 89.74 23.58 -8.94
C ARG A 9 90.35 22.81 -7.77
N ALA A 10 89.63 22.76 -6.65
CA ALA A 10 89.61 21.61 -5.76
C ALA A 10 88.19 21.47 -5.18
N GLY A 11 87.59 20.29 -5.37
CA GLY A 11 86.28 19.95 -4.82
C GLY A 11 86.36 19.53 -3.36
N ALA A 12 85.23 19.60 -2.67
CA ALA A 12 84.97 18.81 -1.47
C ALA A 12 83.47 18.51 -1.39
N VAL A 13 83.18 17.24 -1.20
CA VAL A 13 81.85 16.63 -1.10
C VAL A 13 81.45 16.54 0.38
N SER A 14 80.25 17.05 0.66
CA SER A 14 79.20 16.61 1.58
C SER A 14 79.51 16.12 3.00
N LEU A 15 78.80 16.72 3.97
CA LEU A 15 77.73 16.03 4.71
C LEU A 15 76.71 17.07 5.23
N ALA A 16 75.44 16.91 4.84
CA ALA A 16 74.35 17.82 5.19
C ALA A 16 73.50 17.26 6.34
N VAL A 17 73.27 18.07 7.37
CA VAL A 17 72.26 17.86 8.40
C VAL A 17 71.15 18.88 8.14
N ALA A 18 69.97 18.42 7.73
CA ALA A 18 68.81 19.28 7.50
C ALA A 18 68.04 19.46 8.81
N ALA A 19 67.96 20.70 9.28
CA ALA A 19 67.07 21.10 10.36
C ALA A 19 65.65 21.27 9.80
N SER A 20 64.70 20.57 10.41
CA SER A 20 63.26 20.60 10.11
C SER A 20 62.63 21.92 10.54
N VAL A 21 62.18 22.72 9.58
CA VAL A 21 61.33 23.90 9.80
C VAL A 21 59.87 23.42 9.82
N LEU A 22 59.19 23.54 10.96
CA LEU A 22 57.74 23.36 11.03
C LEU A 22 57.07 24.55 10.34
N SER A 23 56.45 24.30 9.18
CA SER A 23 55.45 25.20 8.60
C SER A 23 54.14 25.06 9.39
N PRO A 24 53.44 26.15 9.73
CA PRO A 24 52.08 26.04 10.23
C PRO A 24 51.21 25.48 9.09
N LEU A 25 50.62 24.30 9.29
CA LEU A 25 49.50 23.85 8.47
C LEU A 25 48.34 24.81 8.73
N THR A 26 48.12 25.74 7.81
CA THR A 26 46.80 26.35 7.65
C THR A 26 45.87 25.25 7.16
N VAL A 27 45.14 24.63 8.10
CA VAL A 27 43.94 23.87 7.77
C VAL A 27 42.92 24.91 7.34
N THR A 28 42.86 25.19 6.04
CA THR A 28 41.65 25.79 5.47
C THR A 28 40.56 24.74 5.64
N ALA A 29 39.66 24.97 6.58
CA ALA A 29 38.39 24.26 6.63
C ALA A 29 37.76 24.42 5.23
N ALA A 30 37.57 23.30 4.53
CA ALA A 30 36.79 23.31 3.31
C ALA A 30 35.35 23.57 3.74
N HIS A 31 34.93 24.83 3.64
CA HIS A 31 33.52 25.19 3.55
C HIS A 31 32.85 24.30 2.48
N ALA A 32 31.53 24.05 2.54
CA ALA A 32 30.82 23.43 1.43
C ALA A 32 30.78 24.38 0.20
N ALA A 33 31.93 24.59 -0.44
CA ALA A 33 32.18 25.67 -1.39
C ALA A 33 31.92 25.29 -2.86
N THR A 34 31.26 24.16 -3.11
CA THR A 34 30.88 23.77 -4.48
C THR A 34 29.49 23.16 -4.45
N HIS A 35 28.57 23.82 -5.14
CA HIS A 35 27.28 23.25 -5.49
C HIS A 35 27.51 21.94 -6.27
N VAL A 36 27.01 20.82 -5.77
CA VAL A 36 27.28 19.47 -6.30
C VAL A 36 26.12 18.94 -7.15
N ALA A 37 26.38 17.98 -8.04
CA ALA A 37 25.32 17.41 -8.89
C ALA A 37 24.25 16.63 -8.11
N ASN A 38 24.59 16.01 -6.99
CA ASN A 38 23.64 15.31 -6.12
C ASN A 38 23.96 15.68 -4.66
N PRO A 39 23.06 16.44 -3.97
CA PRO A 39 23.32 16.91 -2.61
C PRO A 39 23.34 15.78 -1.57
N TYR A 40 22.78 14.61 -1.88
CA TYR A 40 22.73 13.48 -0.95
C TYR A 40 24.00 12.63 -0.93
N VAL A 41 24.77 12.62 -2.03
CA VAL A 41 25.97 11.78 -2.13
C VAL A 41 27.05 12.27 -1.16
N GLY A 42 27.43 11.39 -0.24
CA GLY A 42 28.45 11.67 0.78
C GLY A 42 27.99 12.61 1.89
N ALA A 43 26.69 12.86 2.03
CA ALA A 43 26.10 13.60 3.13
C ALA A 43 25.37 12.66 4.09
N THR A 44 25.30 13.03 5.38
CA THR A 44 24.25 12.52 6.28
C THR A 44 22.95 13.25 5.98
N GLN A 45 21.83 12.78 6.52
CA GLN A 45 20.52 13.39 6.30
C GLN A 45 19.92 13.82 7.64
N TYR A 46 19.27 14.97 7.67
CA TYR A 46 18.63 15.52 8.87
C TYR A 46 17.39 14.73 9.28
N ALA A 47 17.36 14.26 10.53
CA ALA A 47 16.18 13.65 11.14
C ALA A 47 15.48 14.68 12.04
N SER A 48 14.25 15.07 11.70
CA SER A 48 13.53 16.13 12.42
C SER A 48 13.19 15.71 13.87
N PRO A 49 13.63 16.45 14.91
CA PRO A 49 13.27 16.11 16.28
C PRO A 49 11.79 16.33 16.59
N ASP A 50 11.10 17.21 15.85
CA ASP A 50 9.64 17.39 15.98
C ASP A 50 8.92 16.12 15.53
N TYR A 51 9.23 15.63 14.31
CA TYR A 51 8.68 14.38 13.80
C TYR A 51 9.04 13.17 14.68
N ALA A 52 10.29 13.09 15.13
CA ALA A 52 10.72 12.04 16.04
C ALA A 52 9.90 12.05 17.35
N ALA A 53 9.51 13.22 17.86
CA ALA A 53 8.68 13.32 19.06
C ALA A 53 7.27 12.75 18.85
N GLU A 54 6.66 12.99 17.69
CA GLU A 54 5.36 12.44 17.34
C GLU A 54 5.40 10.91 17.24
N VAL A 55 6.38 10.38 16.49
CA VAL A 55 6.59 8.93 16.33
C VAL A 55 6.86 8.27 17.68
N ASN A 56 7.76 8.83 18.49
CA ASN A 56 8.08 8.28 19.81
C ASN A 56 6.86 8.32 20.75
N GLY A 57 6.01 9.36 20.65
CA GLY A 57 4.75 9.46 21.37
C GLY A 57 3.80 8.32 21.00
N GLN A 58 3.66 8.03 19.71
CA GLN A 58 2.84 6.93 19.21
C GLN A 58 3.39 5.57 19.62
N ALA A 59 4.69 5.33 19.41
CA ALA A 59 5.34 4.09 19.80
C ALA A 59 5.23 3.82 21.31
N ALA A 60 5.31 4.86 22.14
CA ALA A 60 5.09 4.74 23.58
C ALA A 60 3.64 4.34 23.91
N ALA A 61 2.65 4.91 23.21
CA ALA A 61 1.24 4.57 23.39
C ALA A 61 0.94 3.11 23.00
N ASP A 62 1.56 2.61 21.94
CA ASP A 62 1.33 1.27 21.43
C ASP A 62 2.16 0.18 22.10
N ARG A 63 3.21 0.54 22.84
CA ARG A 63 4.11 -0.44 23.47
C ARG A 63 3.42 -1.40 24.42
N GLY A 64 2.33 -0.97 25.06
CA GLY A 64 1.56 -1.81 25.98
C GLY A 64 0.59 -2.78 25.30
N THR A 65 0.11 -2.44 24.11
CA THR A 65 -0.94 -3.17 23.38
C THR A 65 -0.40 -3.94 22.18
N ASN A 66 0.59 -3.39 21.48
CA ASN A 66 1.25 -3.97 20.32
C ASN A 66 2.77 -3.69 20.33
N PRO A 67 3.56 -4.41 21.15
CA PRO A 67 5.01 -4.18 21.29
C PRO A 67 5.81 -4.35 19.99
N ALA A 68 5.35 -5.22 19.08
CA ALA A 68 6.01 -5.44 17.80
C ALA A 68 5.83 -4.25 16.86
N LEU A 69 4.61 -3.68 16.81
CA LEU A 69 4.34 -2.44 16.10
C LEU A 69 5.14 -1.28 16.70
N ALA A 70 5.09 -1.09 18.02
CA ALA A 70 5.88 -0.05 18.69
C ALA A 70 7.39 -0.13 18.38
N THR A 71 7.94 -1.35 18.30
CA THR A 71 9.35 -1.55 17.91
C THR A 71 9.61 -1.21 16.44
N ALA A 72 8.63 -1.40 15.55
CA ALA A 72 8.73 -1.00 14.16
C ALA A 72 8.59 0.52 14.03
N GLU A 73 7.66 1.15 14.77
CA GLU A 73 7.48 2.60 14.85
C GLU A 73 8.74 3.29 15.38
N ASP A 74 9.40 2.74 16.41
CA ASP A 74 10.68 3.26 16.94
C ASP A 74 11.77 3.39 15.85
N LYS A 75 11.73 2.56 14.79
CA LYS A 75 12.70 2.64 13.68
C LYS A 75 12.45 3.87 12.81
N VAL A 76 11.19 4.23 12.62
CA VAL A 76 10.73 5.33 11.76
C VAL A 76 11.14 6.69 12.34
N ALA A 77 11.26 6.79 13.67
CA ALA A 77 11.57 8.04 14.37
C ALA A 77 12.90 8.69 13.95
N ASN A 78 13.82 7.91 13.36
CA ASN A 78 15.14 8.40 12.94
C ASN A 78 15.28 8.55 11.42
N ASP A 79 14.24 8.22 10.65
CA ASP A 79 14.26 8.42 9.22
C ASP A 79 14.16 9.92 8.87
N PRO A 80 14.94 10.43 7.91
CA PRO A 80 14.87 11.81 7.48
C PRO A 80 13.51 12.17 6.90
N THR A 81 12.95 13.30 7.34
CA THR A 81 11.70 13.86 6.79
C THR A 81 11.86 15.36 6.53
N ALA A 82 11.17 15.86 5.50
CA ALA A 82 11.22 17.28 5.16
C ALA A 82 10.47 18.15 6.19
N VAL A 83 10.93 19.39 6.33
CA VAL A 83 10.27 20.42 7.15
C VAL A 83 9.39 21.28 6.24
N TRP A 84 8.09 21.35 6.54
CA TRP A 84 7.12 22.04 5.70
C TRP A 84 6.96 23.50 6.11
N MET A 85 7.29 24.42 5.20
CA MET A 85 6.94 25.83 5.35
C MET A 85 5.56 26.06 4.72
N ASP A 86 4.51 25.47 5.29
CA ASP A 86 3.16 25.45 4.71
C ASP A 86 2.35 26.75 4.90
N LYS A 87 2.95 27.77 5.52
CA LYS A 87 2.39 29.10 5.80
C LYS A 87 3.50 30.02 6.31
N ILE A 88 3.28 31.34 6.28
CA ILE A 88 4.22 32.34 6.81
C ILE A 88 4.58 32.07 8.28
N ALA A 89 3.59 31.67 9.10
CA ALA A 89 3.84 31.40 10.52
C ALA A 89 4.81 30.22 10.77
N ALA A 90 4.90 29.25 9.84
CA ALA A 90 5.81 28.11 9.96
C ALA A 90 7.29 28.54 9.94
N ILE A 91 7.62 29.68 9.33
CA ILE A 91 8.99 30.21 9.25
C ILE A 91 9.56 30.46 10.66
N THR A 92 8.76 31.06 11.54
CA THR A 92 9.14 31.33 12.94
C THR A 92 8.70 30.25 13.93
N GLY A 93 7.83 29.34 13.50
CA GLY A 93 7.13 28.36 14.33
C GLY A 93 5.71 28.81 14.69
N ASP A 94 4.78 27.86 14.77
CA ASP A 94 3.34 28.10 14.93
C ASP A 94 2.79 27.73 16.33
N GLY A 95 3.70 27.51 17.29
CA GLY A 95 3.39 27.14 18.67
C GLY A 95 3.20 25.64 18.88
N VAL A 96 3.06 24.86 17.80
CA VAL A 96 3.11 23.39 17.82
C VAL A 96 4.45 22.92 17.28
N HIS A 97 4.86 23.47 16.14
CA HIS A 97 6.11 23.15 15.45
C HIS A 97 7.14 24.26 15.60
N HIS A 98 8.41 23.90 15.58
CA HIS A 98 9.50 24.85 15.59
C HIS A 98 9.69 25.51 14.22
N GLY A 99 10.30 26.71 14.20
CA GLY A 99 10.55 27.43 12.95
C GLY A 99 11.77 26.94 12.18
N LEU A 100 11.89 27.38 10.91
CA LEU A 100 12.97 26.99 10.00
C LEU A 100 14.36 27.15 10.61
N GLN A 101 14.64 28.30 11.24
CA GLN A 101 15.94 28.57 11.84
C GLN A 101 16.31 27.54 12.92
N TRP A 102 15.32 27.08 13.70
CA TRP A 102 15.55 26.08 14.73
C TRP A 102 15.91 24.72 14.12
N HIS A 103 15.26 24.31 13.03
CA HIS A 103 15.57 23.06 12.35
C HIS A 103 16.97 23.05 11.75
N LEU A 104 17.42 24.14 11.14
CA LEU A 104 18.80 24.27 10.65
C LEU A 104 19.81 24.21 11.81
N ASP A 105 19.47 24.80 12.97
CA ASP A 105 20.31 24.66 14.17
C ASP A 105 20.40 23.21 14.66
N GLN A 106 19.32 22.44 14.57
CA GLN A 106 19.33 21.00 14.90
C GLN A 106 20.10 20.18 13.87
N ALA A 107 19.99 20.50 12.58
CA ALA A 107 20.74 19.83 11.54
C ALA A 107 22.26 20.04 11.70
N LEU A 108 22.70 21.27 11.97
CA LEU A 108 24.10 21.54 12.34
C LEU A 108 24.57 20.72 13.54
N ALA A 109 23.70 20.52 14.54
CA ALA A 109 24.03 19.72 15.72
C ALA A 109 24.11 18.21 15.42
N GLN A 110 23.36 17.72 14.43
CA GLN A 110 23.40 16.33 13.97
C GLN A 110 24.58 16.03 13.03
N ARG A 111 25.18 17.07 12.45
CA ARG A 111 26.30 16.94 11.51
C ARG A 111 27.48 16.19 12.14
N GLN A 112 28.03 15.22 11.40
CA GLN A 112 29.13 14.37 11.86
C GLN A 112 30.48 14.88 11.37
N GLY A 113 31.18 15.64 12.21
CA GLY A 113 32.51 16.17 11.87
C GLY A 113 32.45 17.08 10.64
N SER A 114 33.25 16.76 9.61
CA SER A 114 33.26 17.52 8.36
C SER A 114 32.27 17.00 7.30
N THR A 115 31.58 15.89 7.55
CA THR A 115 30.60 15.32 6.61
C THR A 115 29.45 16.30 6.44
N PRO A 116 29.06 16.67 5.21
CA PRO A 116 27.88 17.52 4.99
C PRO A 116 26.60 16.84 5.50
N ILE A 117 25.59 17.63 5.83
CA ILE A 117 24.24 17.14 6.16
C ILE A 117 23.23 17.74 5.18
N THR A 118 22.32 16.92 4.65
CA THR A 118 21.18 17.41 3.87
C THR A 118 20.00 17.76 4.78
N VAL A 119 19.36 18.88 4.49
CA VAL A 119 18.12 19.33 5.15
C VAL A 119 17.08 19.57 4.08
N GLU A 120 15.95 18.88 4.15
CA GLU A 120 14.86 19.03 3.19
C GLU A 120 13.84 20.04 3.73
N VAL A 121 13.50 21.04 2.91
CA VAL A 121 12.55 22.10 3.24
C VAL A 121 11.53 22.19 2.11
N VAL A 122 10.24 22.12 2.44
CA VAL A 122 9.16 22.29 1.47
C VAL A 122 8.73 23.75 1.44
N ILE A 123 8.84 24.37 0.26
CA ILE A 123 8.34 25.70 -0.04
C ILE A 123 6.93 25.52 -0.60
N TYR A 124 5.90 25.97 0.10
CA TYR A 124 4.51 25.61 -0.18
C TYR A 124 3.50 26.66 0.33
N ASP A 125 3.53 27.88 -0.20
CA ASP A 125 2.58 28.94 0.19
C ASP A 125 2.18 29.86 -0.97
N LEU A 126 2.21 29.34 -2.20
CA LEU A 126 1.84 30.12 -3.39
C LEU A 126 0.48 30.83 -3.28
N PRO A 127 0.33 32.01 -3.89
CA PRO A 127 -0.96 32.68 -4.02
C PRO A 127 -2.00 31.77 -4.73
N GLY A 128 -3.09 31.45 -4.01
CA GLY A 128 -4.14 30.55 -4.49
C GLY A 128 -3.69 29.09 -4.58
N ARG A 129 -2.81 28.65 -3.67
CA ARG A 129 -2.33 27.27 -3.51
C ARG A 129 -3.45 26.23 -3.67
N ASP A 130 -3.13 25.05 -4.21
CA ASP A 130 -4.04 23.91 -4.33
C ASP A 130 -5.33 24.26 -5.10
N CYS A 131 -5.20 25.00 -6.20
CA CYS A 131 -6.35 25.63 -6.88
C CYS A 131 -7.41 24.63 -7.38
N ALA A 132 -7.06 23.35 -7.50
CA ALA A 132 -7.96 22.29 -7.94
C ALA A 132 -8.68 21.59 -6.78
N ALA A 133 -8.23 21.78 -5.54
CA ALA A 133 -8.90 21.33 -4.34
C ALA A 133 -10.26 22.01 -4.18
N LEU A 134 -11.18 21.34 -3.47
CA LEU A 134 -12.48 21.90 -3.12
C LEU A 134 -12.38 22.84 -1.92
N ALA A 135 -11.38 22.62 -1.07
CA ALA A 135 -10.96 23.55 -0.04
C ALA A 135 -9.43 23.57 0.07
N SER A 136 -8.82 24.67 -0.35
CA SER A 136 -7.40 24.93 -0.13
C SER A 136 -7.18 25.51 1.26
N ASN A 137 -6.07 25.11 1.90
CA ASN A 137 -5.58 25.68 3.14
C ASN A 137 -4.59 26.85 2.93
N GLY A 138 -4.36 27.27 1.67
CA GLY A 138 -3.45 28.37 1.36
C GLY A 138 -3.94 29.71 1.89
N GLU A 139 -3.08 30.43 2.61
CA GLU A 139 -3.45 31.71 3.24
C GLU A 139 -3.32 32.91 2.30
N VAL A 140 -2.54 32.76 1.23
CA VAL A 140 -2.23 33.84 0.30
C VAL A 140 -3.23 33.86 -0.88
N PRO A 141 -3.98 34.95 -1.12
CA PRO A 141 -4.96 35.00 -2.21
C PRO A 141 -4.30 35.20 -3.59
N PRO A 142 -4.83 34.61 -4.69
CA PRO A 142 -4.27 34.72 -6.05
C PRO A 142 -4.52 36.10 -6.67
N THR A 143 -3.76 37.08 -6.18
CA THR A 143 -3.83 38.50 -6.57
C THR A 143 -2.42 39.08 -6.62
N ALA A 144 -2.23 40.21 -7.30
CA ALA A 144 -0.95 40.91 -7.28
C ALA A 144 -0.49 41.29 -5.86
N ALA A 145 -1.43 41.62 -4.96
CA ALA A 145 -1.11 41.88 -3.56
C ALA A 145 -0.70 40.59 -2.81
N GLY A 146 -1.34 39.47 -3.10
CA GLY A 146 -0.96 38.16 -2.58
C GLY A 146 0.42 37.73 -3.07
N LEU A 147 0.75 37.95 -4.34
CA LEU A 147 2.10 37.71 -4.84
C LEU A 147 3.14 38.55 -4.09
N THR A 148 2.90 39.85 -3.86
CA THR A 148 3.78 40.66 -3.02
C THR A 148 3.91 40.11 -1.60
N THR A 149 2.84 39.60 -1.00
CA THR A 149 2.88 38.95 0.32
C THR A 149 3.77 37.70 0.28
N TYR A 150 3.57 36.81 -0.69
CA TYR A 150 4.39 35.62 -0.88
C TYR A 150 5.87 35.96 -1.08
N GLU A 151 6.18 36.96 -1.91
CA GLU A 151 7.57 37.39 -2.14
C GLU A 151 8.21 37.95 -0.85
N THR A 152 7.54 38.89 -0.18
CA THR A 152 8.16 39.73 0.87
C THR A 152 8.01 39.20 2.30
N GLN A 153 6.98 38.38 2.55
CA GLN A 153 6.68 37.85 3.88
C GLN A 153 6.94 36.35 3.98
N TYR A 154 7.08 35.65 2.84
CA TYR A 154 7.33 34.21 2.81
C TYR A 154 8.71 33.88 2.23
N ILE A 155 8.95 34.11 0.93
CA ILE A 155 10.23 33.76 0.28
C ILE A 155 11.40 34.59 0.81
N ASP A 156 11.26 35.90 0.95
CA ASP A 156 12.33 36.79 1.44
C ASP A 156 12.87 36.37 2.82
N PRO A 157 12.01 36.15 3.85
CA PRO A 157 12.48 35.67 5.15
C PRO A 157 13.11 34.28 5.11
N ILE A 158 12.56 33.33 4.33
CA ILE A 158 13.15 32.00 4.15
C ILE A 158 14.56 32.14 3.56
N ALA A 159 14.69 32.82 2.43
CA ALA A 159 15.98 33.02 1.76
C ALA A 159 17.01 33.73 2.67
N ALA A 160 16.57 34.69 3.50
CA ALA A 160 17.43 35.35 4.47
C ALA A 160 17.98 34.40 5.54
N ILE A 161 17.15 33.46 6.03
CA ILE A 161 17.58 32.42 6.99
C ILE A 161 18.56 31.45 6.31
N LEU A 162 18.20 30.93 5.13
CA LEU A 162 19.02 29.95 4.41
C LEU A 162 20.38 30.52 3.97
N ALA A 163 20.45 31.84 3.70
CA ALA A 163 21.68 32.53 3.30
C ALA A 163 22.62 32.86 4.46
N ASP A 164 22.23 32.62 5.73
CA ASP A 164 23.12 32.85 6.86
C ASP A 164 24.36 31.95 6.74
N SER A 165 25.54 32.59 6.77
CA SER A 165 26.84 31.91 6.72
C SER A 165 27.02 30.81 7.78
N LYS A 166 26.23 30.83 8.85
CA LYS A 166 26.14 29.76 9.86
C LYS A 166 25.80 28.40 9.23
N TYR A 167 24.93 28.38 8.22
CA TYR A 167 24.43 27.15 7.58
C TYR A 167 25.19 26.78 6.30
N ALA A 168 26.27 27.49 5.97
CA ALA A 168 27.01 27.31 4.72
C ALA A 168 27.63 25.90 4.54
N ASP A 169 27.68 25.08 5.59
CA ASP A 169 28.17 23.70 5.56
C ASP A 169 27.05 22.64 5.41
N GLU A 170 25.79 23.07 5.43
CA GLU A 170 24.62 22.24 5.15
C GLU A 170 24.34 22.21 3.65
N ARG A 171 23.65 21.17 3.18
CA ARG A 171 23.08 21.10 1.83
C ARG A 171 21.56 21.18 1.96
N ILE A 172 21.00 22.33 1.64
CA ILE A 172 19.56 22.57 1.83
C ILE A 172 18.84 22.19 0.54
N VAL A 173 18.00 21.17 0.59
CA VAL A 173 17.17 20.74 -0.52
C VAL A 173 15.80 21.40 -0.40
N ALA A 174 15.48 22.30 -1.32
CA ALA A 174 14.21 23.00 -1.37
C ALA A 174 13.27 22.30 -2.36
N VAL A 175 12.19 21.70 -1.85
CA VAL A 175 11.09 21.18 -2.67
C VAL A 175 10.16 22.34 -3.01
N ILE A 176 10.04 22.65 -4.30
CA ILE A 176 9.39 23.88 -4.76
C ILE A 176 7.94 23.60 -5.14
N GLU A 177 7.05 24.07 -4.27
CA GLU A 177 5.62 24.29 -4.50
C GLU A 177 4.88 23.08 -5.07
N PRO A 178 4.68 22.02 -4.27
CA PRO A 178 3.77 20.92 -4.62
C PRO A 178 2.37 21.41 -5.04
N ASP A 179 1.66 20.61 -5.84
CA ASP A 179 0.27 20.89 -6.28
C ASP A 179 0.08 22.28 -6.95
N SER A 180 1.11 22.77 -7.66
CA SER A 180 1.10 24.10 -8.29
C SER A 180 1.07 24.04 -9.83
N LEU A 181 2.22 24.12 -10.51
CA LEU A 181 2.36 24.18 -11.96
C LEU A 181 1.63 23.06 -12.72
N PRO A 182 1.57 21.79 -12.24
CA PRO A 182 0.74 20.75 -12.85
C PRO A 182 -0.72 21.17 -13.06
N ASN A 183 -1.29 21.98 -12.14
CA ASN A 183 -2.65 22.49 -12.27
C ASN A 183 -2.83 23.49 -13.42
N ALA A 184 -1.80 24.29 -13.74
CA ALA A 184 -1.83 25.21 -14.88
C ALA A 184 -1.97 24.46 -16.22
N VAL A 185 -1.58 23.18 -16.24
CA VAL A 185 -1.64 22.31 -17.42
C VAL A 185 -2.97 21.57 -17.51
N THR A 186 -3.38 20.89 -16.44
CA THR A 186 -4.50 19.94 -16.51
C THR A 186 -5.81 20.51 -15.98
N ASN A 187 -5.76 21.50 -15.10
CA ASN A 187 -6.91 22.01 -14.35
C ASN A 187 -7.26 23.46 -14.72
N ALA A 188 -6.72 23.99 -15.82
CA ALA A 188 -7.02 25.33 -16.33
C ALA A 188 -8.52 25.59 -16.62
N SER A 189 -9.33 24.54 -16.76
CA SER A 189 -10.79 24.67 -16.88
C SER A 189 -11.49 25.03 -15.55
N LYS A 190 -10.83 24.81 -14.40
CA LYS A 190 -11.32 25.24 -13.09
C LYS A 190 -11.06 26.74 -12.91
N PRO A 191 -12.08 27.57 -12.57
CA PRO A 191 -11.90 29.01 -12.44
C PRO A 191 -10.82 29.43 -11.44
N ALA A 192 -10.67 28.70 -10.33
CA ALA A 192 -9.63 28.95 -9.33
C ALA A 192 -8.23 28.76 -9.93
N CYS A 193 -7.99 27.67 -10.66
CA CYS A 193 -6.71 27.42 -11.33
C CYS A 193 -6.42 28.39 -12.47
N ALA A 194 -7.42 28.74 -13.27
CA ALA A 194 -7.26 29.77 -14.29
C ALA A 194 -6.83 31.12 -13.68
N THR A 195 -7.30 31.42 -12.47
CA THR A 195 -6.94 32.64 -11.73
C THR A 195 -5.55 32.53 -11.10
N ALA A 196 -5.20 31.37 -10.55
CA ALA A 196 -3.95 31.15 -9.83
C ALA A 196 -2.73 30.97 -10.75
N ALA A 197 -2.89 30.40 -11.95
CA ALA A 197 -1.78 30.01 -12.82
C ALA A 197 -0.73 31.11 -13.08
N PRO A 198 -1.10 32.37 -13.40
CA PRO A 198 -0.09 33.43 -13.56
C PRO A 198 0.72 33.73 -12.30
N TYR A 199 0.13 33.51 -11.11
CA TYR A 199 0.81 33.71 -9.83
C TYR A 199 1.64 32.49 -9.43
N TYR A 200 1.28 31.29 -9.86
CA TYR A 200 2.15 30.12 -9.74
C TYR A 200 3.42 30.32 -10.55
N GLU A 201 3.29 30.72 -11.82
CA GLU A 201 4.45 30.98 -12.69
C GLU A 201 5.38 32.04 -12.11
N ALA A 202 4.83 33.21 -11.73
CA ALA A 202 5.60 34.31 -11.17
C ALA A 202 6.20 33.99 -9.79
N GLY A 203 5.43 33.31 -8.92
CA GLY A 203 5.88 32.95 -7.58
C GLY A 203 6.98 31.89 -7.60
N VAL A 204 6.85 30.85 -8.45
CA VAL A 204 7.90 29.84 -8.61
C VAL A 204 9.15 30.47 -9.25
N GLU A 205 9.01 31.33 -10.26
CA GLU A 205 10.14 32.08 -10.82
C GLU A 205 10.87 32.88 -9.73
N TYR A 206 10.14 33.59 -8.88
CA TYR A 206 10.72 34.37 -7.79
C TYR A 206 11.44 33.51 -6.76
N ALA A 207 10.81 32.42 -6.31
CA ALA A 207 11.40 31.47 -5.36
C ALA A 207 12.71 30.89 -5.90
N LEU A 208 12.70 30.39 -7.15
CA LEU A 208 13.88 29.83 -7.80
C LEU A 208 15.01 30.87 -7.92
N ASN A 209 14.70 32.11 -8.31
CA ASN A 209 15.69 33.19 -8.39
C ASN A 209 16.37 33.47 -7.04
N LYS A 210 15.59 33.50 -5.96
CA LYS A 210 16.07 33.84 -4.62
C LYS A 210 16.86 32.71 -3.98
N LEU A 211 16.37 31.49 -4.11
CA LEU A 211 16.97 30.31 -3.51
C LEU A 211 18.22 29.86 -4.28
N HIS A 212 18.21 29.88 -5.62
CA HIS A 212 19.40 29.56 -6.42
C HIS A 212 20.59 30.51 -6.17
N ALA A 213 20.33 31.75 -5.74
CA ALA A 213 21.40 32.69 -5.38
C ALA A 213 22.20 32.25 -4.14
N ILE A 214 21.72 31.26 -3.38
CA ILE A 214 22.34 30.72 -2.18
C ILE A 214 23.08 29.44 -2.54
N ALA A 215 24.42 29.46 -2.47
CA ALA A 215 25.28 28.45 -3.10
C ALA A 215 25.06 27.01 -2.61
N ASN A 216 24.56 26.83 -1.38
CA ASN A 216 24.32 25.52 -0.77
C ASN A 216 22.83 25.11 -0.72
N VAL A 217 21.96 25.84 -1.44
CA VAL A 217 20.55 25.47 -1.67
C VAL A 217 20.42 24.75 -3.01
N TYR A 218 19.63 23.68 -3.05
CA TYR A 218 19.36 22.82 -4.21
C TYR A 218 17.85 22.78 -4.47
N ASN A 219 17.39 23.28 -5.61
CA ASN A 219 15.97 23.43 -5.91
C ASN A 219 15.44 22.23 -6.71
N TYR A 220 14.42 21.55 -6.17
CA TYR A 220 13.72 20.46 -6.82
C TYR A 220 12.25 20.86 -7.04
N VAL A 221 11.87 21.08 -8.30
CA VAL A 221 10.51 21.49 -8.66
C VAL A 221 9.58 20.28 -8.62
N ASP A 222 8.43 20.41 -7.95
CA ASP A 222 7.43 19.34 -7.91
C ASP A 222 6.81 19.09 -9.30
N ILE A 223 6.70 17.81 -9.66
CA ILE A 223 6.16 17.33 -10.93
C ILE A 223 4.96 16.40 -10.72
N ALA A 224 4.18 16.63 -9.66
CA ALA A 224 3.04 15.79 -9.29
C ALA A 224 3.43 14.30 -9.22
N HIS A 225 2.71 13.43 -9.94
CA HIS A 225 2.93 11.99 -9.94
C HIS A 225 2.39 11.37 -11.23
N SER A 226 2.71 10.09 -11.45
CA SER A 226 2.34 9.36 -12.68
C SER A 226 0.84 9.34 -12.94
N ALA A 227 0.01 9.29 -11.90
CA ALA A 227 -1.44 9.24 -12.04
C ALA A 227 -2.11 10.59 -12.35
N TRP A 228 -1.32 11.63 -12.52
CA TRP A 228 -1.78 12.95 -12.92
C TRP A 228 -1.19 13.37 -14.26
N LEU A 229 0.13 13.37 -14.38
CA LEU A 229 0.80 13.86 -15.60
C LEU A 229 1.18 12.74 -16.57
N GLY A 230 0.97 11.47 -16.26
CA GLY A 230 1.42 10.35 -17.07
C GLY A 230 0.84 10.25 -18.49
N TRP A 231 -0.35 10.82 -18.76
CA TRP A 231 -0.91 10.75 -20.11
C TRP A 231 -0.08 11.53 -21.13
N SER A 232 -0.04 11.04 -22.37
CA SER A 232 0.65 11.71 -23.48
C SER A 232 0.09 13.11 -23.80
N SER A 233 -1.14 13.40 -23.37
CA SER A 233 -1.75 14.72 -23.45
C SER A 233 -1.29 15.68 -22.34
N ASN A 234 -0.71 15.17 -21.26
CA ASN A 234 -0.40 15.93 -20.05
C ASN A 234 1.12 16.10 -19.89
N MET A 235 1.90 15.02 -20.06
CA MET A 235 3.35 15.03 -19.79
C MET A 235 4.12 16.03 -20.66
N PRO A 236 3.98 16.05 -22.01
CA PRO A 236 4.74 17.01 -22.82
C PRO A 236 4.38 18.48 -22.56
N PRO A 237 3.09 18.86 -22.43
CA PRO A 237 2.72 20.21 -22.00
C PRO A 237 3.24 20.58 -20.60
N ALA A 238 3.26 19.64 -19.65
CA ALA A 238 3.84 19.89 -18.33
C ALA A 238 5.34 20.18 -18.39
N ALA A 239 6.10 19.36 -19.14
CA ALA A 239 7.52 19.63 -19.38
C ALA A 239 7.76 21.01 -20.01
N GLN A 240 6.88 21.44 -20.93
CA GLN A 240 6.95 22.79 -21.52
C GLN A 240 6.67 23.89 -20.49
N GLU A 241 5.72 23.70 -19.59
CA GLU A 241 5.41 24.65 -18.52
C GLU A 241 6.57 24.79 -17.54
N PHE A 242 7.17 23.68 -17.09
CA PHE A 242 8.37 23.71 -16.24
C PHE A 242 9.54 24.43 -16.94
N ALA A 243 9.76 24.16 -18.23
CA ALA A 243 10.80 24.82 -19.00
C ALA A 243 10.53 26.31 -19.23
N LYS A 244 9.28 26.72 -19.35
CA LYS A 244 8.87 28.13 -19.46
C LYS A 244 9.23 28.89 -18.20
N VAL A 245 8.86 28.38 -17.03
CA VAL A 245 9.19 29.00 -15.73
C VAL A 245 10.70 29.04 -15.51
N ALA A 246 11.41 27.93 -15.75
CA ALA A 246 12.87 27.89 -15.61
C ALA A 246 13.57 28.92 -16.52
N LYS A 247 13.15 29.07 -17.77
CA LYS A 247 13.71 30.07 -18.71
C LYS A 247 13.46 31.52 -18.30
N ALA A 248 12.40 31.78 -17.52
CA ALA A 248 12.09 33.12 -17.03
C ALA A 248 13.04 33.56 -15.91
N THR A 249 13.59 32.61 -15.14
CA THR A 249 14.57 32.89 -14.09
C THR A 249 15.87 33.50 -14.64
N THR A 250 16.58 34.22 -13.78
CA THR A 250 17.83 34.90 -14.08
C THR A 250 18.97 33.95 -14.47
N ALA A 251 18.99 32.71 -13.93
CA ALA A 251 19.98 31.69 -14.28
C ALA A 251 19.45 30.67 -15.30
N GLY A 252 18.23 30.85 -15.80
CA GLY A 252 17.60 29.92 -16.74
C GLY A 252 17.45 28.52 -16.13
N PHE A 253 17.77 27.49 -16.93
CA PHE A 253 17.71 26.10 -16.47
C PHE A 253 18.62 25.79 -15.27
N ALA A 254 19.66 26.59 -15.02
CA ALA A 254 20.54 26.37 -13.86
C ALA A 254 19.87 26.69 -12.52
N SER A 255 18.74 27.41 -12.52
CA SER A 255 17.97 27.66 -11.30
C SER A 255 17.28 26.42 -10.72
N VAL A 256 17.25 25.31 -11.47
CA VAL A 256 16.58 24.06 -11.10
C VAL A 256 17.61 22.92 -11.13
N ASP A 257 17.86 22.33 -9.97
CA ASP A 257 18.81 21.22 -9.80
C ASP A 257 18.18 19.87 -10.13
N GLY A 258 16.85 19.79 -10.00
CA GLY A 258 16.10 18.59 -10.29
C GLY A 258 14.59 18.77 -10.15
N PHE A 259 13.92 17.64 -10.10
CA PHE A 259 12.47 17.56 -9.92
C PHE A 259 12.11 16.48 -8.92
N ILE A 260 10.89 16.50 -8.42
CA ILE A 260 10.40 15.51 -7.45
C ILE A 260 8.97 15.07 -7.77
N SER A 261 8.74 13.76 -7.71
CA SER A 261 7.43 13.14 -7.91
C SER A 261 6.87 12.52 -6.62
N ASP A 262 5.57 12.25 -6.64
CA ASP A 262 4.79 11.57 -5.60
C ASP A 262 4.75 12.28 -4.23
N THR A 263 5.16 13.56 -4.18
CA THR A 263 5.12 14.40 -2.97
C THR A 263 3.75 14.31 -2.29
N ALA A 264 3.72 13.79 -1.07
CA ALA A 264 2.49 13.56 -0.31
C ALA A 264 1.43 12.67 -1.01
N ASN A 265 1.80 11.85 -1.98
CA ASN A 265 0.89 10.91 -2.63
C ASN A 265 1.22 9.46 -2.24
N TYR A 266 0.69 8.51 -3.02
CA TYR A 266 0.67 7.09 -2.69
C TYR A 266 0.94 6.24 -3.92
N THR A 267 1.43 6.79 -5.03
CA THR A 267 1.59 5.99 -6.24
C THR A 267 2.83 5.11 -6.11
N PRO A 268 2.73 3.78 -6.28
CA PRO A 268 3.84 2.90 -5.96
C PRO A 268 5.08 3.26 -6.78
N THR A 269 6.26 3.15 -6.16
CA THR A 269 7.53 3.39 -6.85
C THR A 269 7.70 2.47 -8.07
N THR A 270 7.24 1.22 -7.96
CA THR A 270 7.20 0.24 -9.06
C THR A 270 5.95 -0.64 -8.96
N GLU A 271 5.39 -1.03 -10.11
CA GLU A 271 4.34 -2.06 -10.20
C GLU A 271 4.94 -3.39 -10.69
N PRO A 272 5.47 -4.25 -9.79
CA PRO A 272 6.32 -5.38 -10.17
C PRO A 272 5.60 -6.46 -10.99
N PHE A 273 4.27 -6.54 -10.90
CA PHE A 273 3.46 -7.51 -11.64
C PHE A 273 2.76 -6.91 -12.87
N LEU A 274 2.91 -5.61 -13.09
CA LEU A 274 2.34 -4.90 -14.26
C LEU A 274 3.42 -4.09 -15.02
N PRO A 275 4.59 -4.67 -15.36
CA PRO A 275 5.71 -3.89 -15.93
C PRO A 275 5.51 -3.47 -17.40
N ASN A 276 4.45 -3.94 -18.07
CA ASN A 276 4.16 -3.62 -19.47
C ASN A 276 2.71 -3.15 -19.62
N SER A 277 2.52 -1.84 -19.66
CA SER A 277 1.22 -1.18 -19.80
C SER A 277 0.49 -1.52 -21.11
N THR A 278 1.22 -1.90 -22.15
CA THR A 278 0.64 -2.24 -23.47
C THR A 278 0.34 -3.74 -23.65
N LEU A 279 0.59 -4.57 -22.62
CA LEU A 279 0.30 -6.00 -22.64
C LEU A 279 -1.17 -6.24 -23.01
N GLN A 280 -1.42 -7.12 -23.98
CA GLN A 280 -2.77 -7.42 -24.44
C GLN A 280 -3.44 -8.48 -23.57
N VAL A 281 -4.54 -8.12 -22.91
CA VAL A 281 -5.40 -9.01 -22.14
C VAL A 281 -6.82 -8.90 -22.66
N GLY A 282 -7.40 -10.02 -23.11
CA GLY A 282 -8.72 -9.99 -23.75
C GLY A 282 -8.80 -9.18 -25.04
N GLY A 283 -7.65 -8.96 -25.70
CA GLY A 283 -7.56 -8.14 -26.92
C GLY A 283 -7.59 -6.63 -26.67
N GLN A 284 -7.35 -6.19 -25.45
CA GLN A 284 -7.19 -4.77 -25.07
C GLN A 284 -5.86 -4.59 -24.30
N PRO A 285 -5.17 -3.44 -24.44
CA PRO A 285 -3.97 -3.17 -23.65
C PRO A 285 -4.31 -2.99 -22.16
N LEU A 286 -3.36 -3.26 -21.27
CA LEU A 286 -3.60 -3.14 -19.82
C LEU A 286 -3.86 -1.70 -19.36
N ASP A 287 -3.25 -0.72 -20.00
CA ASP A 287 -3.49 0.70 -19.71
C ASP A 287 -4.95 1.10 -19.95
N SER A 288 -5.70 0.38 -20.79
CA SER A 288 -7.13 0.63 -20.98
C SER A 288 -7.99 0.26 -19.77
N ALA A 289 -7.43 -0.42 -18.75
CA ALA A 289 -8.15 -0.74 -17.53
C ALA A 289 -8.67 0.54 -16.86
N LYS A 290 -9.86 0.46 -16.26
CA LYS A 290 -10.55 1.58 -15.59
C LYS A 290 -9.67 2.27 -14.54
N PHE A 291 -8.77 1.54 -13.89
CA PHE A 291 -7.86 2.10 -12.90
C PHE A 291 -6.77 3.00 -13.51
N TYR A 292 -6.31 2.70 -14.74
CA TYR A 292 -5.23 3.45 -15.41
C TYR A 292 -5.74 4.41 -16.50
N GLN A 293 -6.91 4.16 -17.08
CA GLN A 293 -7.61 5.08 -18.00
C GLN A 293 -6.72 5.55 -19.17
N TRP A 294 -6.02 4.61 -19.81
CA TRP A 294 -5.07 4.82 -20.90
C TRP A 294 -3.80 5.57 -20.51
N ASN A 295 -3.50 5.67 -19.21
CA ASN A 295 -2.21 6.15 -18.74
C ASN A 295 -1.15 5.03 -18.86
N PRO A 296 -0.08 5.23 -19.63
CA PRO A 296 0.93 4.19 -19.83
C PRO A 296 1.89 4.03 -18.63
N TYR A 297 1.87 4.94 -17.65
CA TYR A 297 2.75 4.91 -16.49
C TYR A 297 1.97 4.50 -15.23
N PHE A 298 2.24 3.28 -14.79
CA PHE A 298 1.54 2.65 -13.67
C PHE A 298 2.20 2.95 -12.33
N ASP A 299 3.46 3.36 -12.36
CA ASP A 299 4.32 3.62 -11.21
C ASP A 299 5.18 4.87 -11.42
N GLU A 300 5.80 5.34 -10.34
CA GLU A 300 6.61 6.57 -10.37
C GLU A 300 7.93 6.36 -11.12
N LYS A 301 8.59 5.21 -10.99
CA LYS A 301 9.86 4.96 -11.70
C LYS A 301 9.72 5.14 -13.21
N SER A 302 8.71 4.51 -13.83
CA SER A 302 8.50 4.61 -15.27
C SER A 302 8.05 6.01 -15.70
N TYR A 303 7.28 6.71 -14.85
CA TYR A 303 6.89 8.09 -15.07
C TYR A 303 8.09 9.04 -15.03
N ASP A 304 8.95 8.91 -14.04
CA ASP A 304 10.10 9.80 -13.81
C ASP A 304 11.17 9.64 -14.89
N GLU A 305 11.45 8.41 -15.34
CA GLU A 305 12.35 8.15 -16.48
C GLU A 305 11.83 8.82 -17.76
N ALA A 306 10.51 8.78 -17.98
CA ALA A 306 9.87 9.41 -19.14
C ALA A 306 9.81 10.94 -19.00
N MET A 307 9.47 11.46 -17.82
CA MET A 307 9.42 12.89 -17.55
C MET A 307 10.82 13.51 -17.65
N TYR A 308 11.85 12.87 -17.10
CA TYR A 308 13.25 13.25 -17.30
C TYR A 308 13.60 13.40 -18.79
N SER A 309 13.20 12.42 -19.61
CA SER A 309 13.43 12.46 -21.05
C SER A 309 12.72 13.65 -21.73
N GLN A 310 11.50 13.98 -21.30
CA GLN A 310 10.77 15.16 -21.78
C GLN A 310 11.43 16.47 -21.35
N LEU A 311 11.87 16.57 -20.10
CA LEU A 311 12.53 17.75 -19.54
C LEU A 311 13.87 18.04 -20.25
N VAL A 312 14.70 17.01 -20.45
CA VAL A 312 15.94 17.14 -21.23
C VAL A 312 15.64 17.58 -22.68
N ALA A 313 14.56 17.06 -23.29
CA ALA A 313 14.14 17.49 -24.62
C ALA A 313 13.67 18.96 -24.67
N GLN A 314 13.20 19.53 -23.55
CA GLN A 314 12.87 20.96 -23.43
C GLN A 314 14.09 21.87 -23.22
N GLY A 315 15.26 21.29 -22.92
CA GLY A 315 16.53 21.98 -22.78
C GLY A 315 17.16 21.95 -21.38
N PHE A 316 16.54 21.28 -20.40
CA PHE A 316 17.19 21.06 -19.12
C PHE A 316 18.48 20.23 -19.30
N PRO A 317 19.55 20.51 -18.53
CA PRO A 317 20.79 19.77 -18.66
C PRO A 317 20.58 18.31 -18.22
N ALA A 318 21.28 17.36 -18.84
CA ALA A 318 21.18 15.94 -18.47
C ALA A 318 21.65 15.62 -17.03
N THR A 319 22.23 16.61 -16.34
CA THR A 319 22.67 16.52 -14.94
C THR A 319 21.54 16.73 -13.93
N ILE A 320 20.33 17.12 -14.35
CA ILE A 320 19.19 17.17 -13.42
C ILE A 320 18.94 15.80 -12.80
N GLY A 321 18.56 15.77 -11.52
CA GLY A 321 18.12 14.56 -10.84
C GLY A 321 16.62 14.56 -10.57
N ILE A 322 16.04 13.37 -10.48
CA ILE A 322 14.65 13.17 -10.01
C ILE A 322 14.67 12.56 -8.62
N LEU A 323 13.85 13.08 -7.72
CA LEU A 323 13.54 12.51 -6.42
C LEU A 323 12.15 11.86 -6.47
N ILE A 324 11.93 10.84 -5.64
CA ILE A 324 10.61 10.24 -5.43
C ILE A 324 10.31 10.33 -3.94
N ASP A 325 9.17 10.93 -3.57
CA ASP A 325 8.64 10.80 -2.22
C ASP A 325 8.15 9.36 -2.01
N THR A 326 8.84 8.61 -1.15
CA THR A 326 8.51 7.22 -0.82
C THR A 326 7.91 7.08 0.57
N SER A 327 7.45 8.18 1.16
CA SER A 327 6.90 8.21 2.52
C SER A 327 5.74 7.22 2.70
N ARG A 328 4.82 7.10 1.73
CA ARG A 328 3.54 6.38 1.92
C ARG A 328 3.12 5.48 0.76
N ASN A 329 4.02 5.20 -0.18
CA ASN A 329 3.71 4.47 -1.41
C ASN A 329 4.14 2.99 -1.44
N GLY A 330 4.39 2.38 -0.28
CA GLY A 330 4.86 1.00 -0.22
C GLY A 330 3.83 -0.04 -0.61
N TRP A 331 2.56 0.18 -0.22
CA TRP A 331 1.47 -0.78 -0.43
C TRP A 331 1.84 -2.23 -0.06
N GLY A 332 2.32 -2.41 1.17
CA GLY A 332 2.56 -3.71 1.76
C GLY A 332 1.30 -4.30 2.38
N GLY A 333 1.48 -4.96 3.52
CA GLY A 333 0.37 -5.59 4.23
C GLY A 333 -0.20 -6.82 3.51
N PRO A 334 -1.31 -7.37 4.02
CA PRO A 334 -1.86 -8.65 3.55
C PRO A 334 -2.48 -8.60 2.15
N ASN A 335 -2.79 -7.40 1.65
CA ASN A 335 -3.46 -7.19 0.36
C ASN A 335 -2.46 -7.01 -0.80
N ARG A 336 -1.16 -6.81 -0.52
CA ARG A 336 -0.14 -6.72 -1.56
C ARG A 336 -0.08 -8.05 -2.34
N PRO A 337 -0.21 -8.05 -3.68
CA PRO A 337 0.04 -9.24 -4.47
C PRO A 337 1.47 -9.76 -4.23
N THR A 338 1.63 -11.09 -4.13
CA THR A 338 2.94 -11.72 -3.90
C THR A 338 3.46 -12.47 -5.12
N SER A 339 2.60 -12.66 -6.13
CA SER A 339 2.95 -13.31 -7.39
C SER A 339 1.98 -12.86 -8.48
N LEU A 340 2.44 -12.93 -9.74
CA LEU A 340 1.61 -12.63 -10.90
C LEU A 340 0.47 -13.64 -11.02
N ASN A 341 -0.78 -13.14 -11.03
CA ASN A 341 -1.96 -13.91 -11.41
C ASN A 341 -2.36 -13.59 -12.85
N SER A 342 -1.99 -14.46 -13.79
CA SER A 342 -2.28 -14.31 -15.21
C SER A 342 -3.62 -14.93 -15.66
N SER A 343 -4.43 -15.43 -14.73
CA SER A 343 -5.70 -16.11 -15.04
C SER A 343 -6.81 -15.18 -15.56
N PRO A 344 -6.93 -13.91 -15.11
CA PRO A 344 -7.97 -13.01 -15.60
C PRO A 344 -7.84 -12.70 -17.10
N THR A 345 -8.98 -12.62 -17.78
CA THR A 345 -9.04 -12.45 -19.25
C THR A 345 -9.53 -11.07 -19.69
N THR A 346 -9.80 -10.15 -18.77
CA THR A 346 -10.09 -8.74 -19.05
C THR A 346 -9.03 -7.84 -18.41
N PRO A 347 -8.72 -6.65 -18.99
CA PRO A 347 -7.75 -5.73 -18.40
C PRO A 347 -8.08 -5.36 -16.96
N ASP A 348 -9.34 -5.01 -16.66
CA ASP A 348 -9.76 -4.62 -15.30
C ASP A 348 -9.51 -5.71 -14.26
N ALA A 349 -9.90 -6.95 -14.57
CA ALA A 349 -9.71 -8.07 -13.65
C ALA A 349 -8.23 -8.47 -13.52
N TYR A 350 -7.45 -8.29 -14.58
CA TYR A 350 -6.01 -8.54 -14.56
C TYR A 350 -5.28 -7.49 -13.71
N VAL A 351 -5.59 -6.22 -13.91
CA VAL A 351 -5.04 -5.11 -13.11
C VAL A 351 -5.44 -5.27 -11.65
N ALA A 352 -6.72 -5.51 -11.36
CA ALA A 352 -7.18 -5.70 -9.98
C ALA A 352 -6.50 -6.88 -9.25
N ALA A 353 -6.10 -7.93 -9.97
CA ALA A 353 -5.43 -9.09 -9.38
C ALA A 353 -3.93 -8.88 -9.12
N ASN A 354 -3.32 -7.84 -9.72
CA ASN A 354 -1.86 -7.71 -9.80
C ASN A 354 -1.31 -6.35 -9.37
N LYS A 355 -2.13 -5.28 -9.35
CA LYS A 355 -1.70 -3.96 -8.90
C LYS A 355 -1.35 -3.97 -7.42
N THR A 356 -0.30 -3.25 -7.06
CA THR A 356 0.11 -3.02 -5.67
C THR A 356 -0.63 -1.83 -5.08
N ASP A 357 -0.85 -0.76 -5.84
CA ASP A 357 -1.71 0.35 -5.43
C ASP A 357 -3.13 -0.17 -5.15
N GLN A 358 -3.60 -0.11 -3.90
CA GLN A 358 -4.92 -0.64 -3.53
C GLN A 358 -6.04 0.41 -3.55
N ARG A 359 -5.77 1.65 -3.99
CA ARG A 359 -6.82 2.68 -4.12
C ARG A 359 -7.93 2.23 -5.07
N SER A 360 -9.11 2.79 -4.88
CA SER A 360 -10.23 2.60 -5.80
C SER A 360 -10.05 3.44 -7.07
N PHE A 361 -9.48 4.63 -6.91
CA PHE A 361 -9.17 5.56 -7.98
C PHE A 361 -7.83 6.25 -7.72
N ARG A 362 -6.99 6.40 -8.75
CA ARG A 362 -5.63 6.95 -8.57
C ARG A 362 -5.61 8.45 -8.25
N GLY A 363 -6.75 9.15 -8.41
CA GLY A 363 -6.91 10.55 -8.00
C GLY A 363 -7.32 10.71 -6.54
N ASP A 364 -7.45 9.62 -5.79
CA ASP A 364 -7.68 9.66 -4.35
C ASP A 364 -6.35 9.92 -3.62
N TRP A 365 -6.28 11.05 -2.90
CA TRP A 365 -5.06 11.58 -2.32
C TRP A 365 -5.12 11.79 -0.81
N CYS A 366 -6.30 11.86 -0.21
CA CYS A 366 -6.42 12.20 1.21
C CYS A 366 -6.48 10.95 2.08
N ASN A 367 -5.59 10.85 3.06
CA ASN A 367 -5.65 9.89 4.17
C ASN A 367 -5.96 8.45 3.75
N GLN A 368 -5.24 7.94 2.73
CA GLN A 368 -5.63 6.72 2.02
C GLN A 368 -5.56 5.47 2.90
N ASN A 369 -6.69 4.76 2.97
CA ASN A 369 -6.84 3.54 3.74
C ASN A 369 -6.14 2.34 3.05
N GLY A 370 -5.35 1.61 3.82
CA GLY A 370 -4.56 0.47 3.36
C GLY A 370 -3.19 0.84 2.80
N ALA A 371 -2.85 2.13 2.74
CA ALA A 371 -1.51 2.59 2.38
C ALA A 371 -0.47 2.08 3.38
N GLY A 372 0.80 2.14 2.97
CA GLY A 372 1.94 1.62 3.72
C GLY A 372 3.19 2.46 3.48
N LEU A 373 4.09 2.55 4.47
CA LEU A 373 5.40 3.18 4.27
C LEU A 373 6.11 2.56 3.06
N GLY A 374 6.67 3.39 2.19
CA GLY A 374 7.50 2.93 1.08
C GLY A 374 8.93 2.64 1.51
N ALA A 375 9.85 2.67 0.54
CA ALA A 375 11.26 2.57 0.82
C ALA A 375 11.72 3.71 1.74
N ALA A 376 12.58 3.42 2.71
CA ALA A 376 13.24 4.45 3.51
C ALA A 376 14.10 5.37 2.62
N PRO A 377 14.39 6.61 3.04
CA PRO A 377 15.21 7.53 2.26
C PRO A 377 16.54 6.88 1.82
N THR A 378 16.78 6.84 0.50
CA THR A 378 17.84 6.04 -0.11
C THR A 378 18.53 6.85 -1.21
N VAL A 379 19.85 6.98 -1.13
CA VAL A 379 20.65 7.69 -2.13
C VAL A 379 20.98 6.78 -3.31
N GLN A 380 20.74 7.25 -4.54
CA GLN A 380 21.00 6.53 -5.79
C GLN A 380 20.42 5.09 -5.80
N PRO A 381 19.10 4.92 -5.60
CA PRO A 381 18.47 3.60 -5.45
C PRO A 381 18.66 2.68 -6.66
N TYR A 382 18.84 3.25 -7.86
CA TYR A 382 19.08 2.51 -9.11
C TYR A 382 20.51 2.66 -9.66
N GLY A 383 21.42 3.24 -8.86
CA GLY A 383 22.81 3.48 -9.22
C GLY A 383 23.08 4.88 -9.79
N ALA A 384 24.36 5.26 -9.84
CA ALA A 384 24.78 6.65 -10.10
C ALA A 384 24.52 7.20 -11.51
N ALA A 385 24.11 6.36 -12.46
CA ALA A 385 23.82 6.77 -13.84
C ALA A 385 22.31 6.89 -14.12
N ASP A 386 21.47 6.50 -13.16
CA ASP A 386 20.02 6.61 -13.27
C ASP A 386 19.59 8.06 -13.00
N PRO A 387 18.58 8.60 -13.72
CA PRO A 387 18.06 9.94 -13.44
C PRO A 387 17.41 10.05 -12.06
N ILE A 388 16.95 8.95 -11.46
CA ILE A 388 16.38 8.94 -10.11
C ILE A 388 17.52 8.87 -9.10
N ILE A 389 17.76 9.99 -8.43
CA ILE A 389 18.96 10.20 -7.60
C ILE A 389 18.72 9.93 -6.11
N GLY A 390 17.46 9.83 -5.69
CA GLY A 390 17.10 9.64 -4.29
C GLY A 390 15.64 9.24 -4.08
N PHE A 391 15.41 8.34 -3.13
CA PHE A 391 14.14 8.24 -2.43
C PHE A 391 14.22 9.11 -1.18
N VAL A 392 13.17 9.86 -0.93
CA VAL A 392 13.07 10.84 0.16
C VAL A 392 11.71 10.73 0.81
N TRP A 393 11.56 11.20 2.05
CA TRP A 393 10.25 11.27 2.70
C TRP A 393 9.88 12.74 2.87
N ILE A 394 9.18 13.29 1.88
CA ILE A 394 8.79 14.69 1.93
C ILE A 394 7.59 14.85 2.85
N LYS A 395 6.50 14.12 2.62
CA LYS A 395 5.40 14.09 3.58
C LYS A 395 5.80 13.26 4.80
N PRO A 396 5.84 13.82 6.02
CA PRO A 396 6.19 13.05 7.21
C PRO A 396 5.12 11.98 7.46
N PRO A 397 5.47 10.68 7.45
CA PRO A 397 4.46 9.64 7.60
C PRO A 397 3.75 9.71 8.96
N GLY A 398 2.43 9.75 8.95
CA GLY A 398 1.61 9.89 10.15
C GLY A 398 1.00 11.27 10.32
N GLU A 399 1.45 12.29 9.60
CA GLU A 399 0.72 13.55 9.53
C GLU A 399 -0.47 13.45 8.55
N SER A 400 -1.64 13.91 8.99
CA SER A 400 -2.85 13.92 8.17
C SER A 400 -2.69 14.77 6.90
N ASP A 401 -3.39 14.35 5.85
CA ASP A 401 -3.55 15.10 4.60
C ASP A 401 -4.62 16.18 4.69
N GLY A 402 -5.59 16.03 5.60
CA GLY A 402 -6.70 16.95 5.73
C GLY A 402 -7.91 16.40 6.46
N ASP A 403 -8.72 17.32 6.97
CA ASP A 403 -10.08 17.08 7.45
C ASP A 403 -11.10 17.35 6.34
N TYR A 404 -12.38 17.15 6.65
CA TYR A 404 -13.48 17.37 5.69
C TYR A 404 -14.60 18.20 6.31
N PRO A 405 -15.42 18.92 5.52
CA PRO A 405 -16.48 19.74 6.09
C PRO A 405 -17.53 18.90 6.83
N THR A 406 -17.80 19.25 8.08
CA THR A 406 -18.80 18.59 8.93
C THR A 406 -19.88 19.58 9.41
N ALA A 407 -20.84 19.10 10.20
CA ALA A 407 -21.76 19.99 10.90
C ALA A 407 -21.06 20.83 11.99
N SER A 408 -19.88 20.40 12.47
CA SER A 408 -19.10 21.06 13.51
C SER A 408 -18.11 22.11 12.99
N HIS A 409 -17.60 21.97 11.78
CA HIS A 409 -16.74 22.95 11.10
C HIS A 409 -16.96 22.90 9.59
N SER A 410 -16.82 24.06 8.95
CA SER A 410 -17.03 24.20 7.50
C SER A 410 -15.75 24.16 6.67
N HIS A 411 -14.57 24.03 7.31
CA HIS A 411 -13.29 23.85 6.61
C HIS A 411 -13.01 22.37 6.35
N GLY A 412 -12.01 22.09 5.51
CA GLY A 412 -11.62 20.75 5.06
C GLY A 412 -12.07 20.46 3.63
N ASP A 413 -11.52 19.40 3.03
CA ASP A 413 -11.82 18.99 1.66
C ASP A 413 -12.74 17.76 1.66
N PRO A 414 -13.87 17.74 0.92
CA PRO A 414 -14.70 16.55 0.76
C PRO A 414 -13.99 15.31 0.23
N HIS A 415 -12.81 15.44 -0.41
CA HIS A 415 -11.99 14.28 -0.77
C HIS A 415 -11.38 13.58 0.45
N CYS A 416 -11.35 14.24 1.61
CA CYS A 416 -10.96 13.65 2.88
C CYS A 416 -12.11 12.94 3.62
N ASP A 417 -13.37 13.12 3.19
CA ASP A 417 -14.54 12.47 3.80
C ASP A 417 -14.52 10.96 3.51
N PRO A 418 -14.41 10.07 4.52
CA PRO A 418 -14.45 8.62 4.32
C PRO A 418 -15.77 8.07 3.78
N ALA A 419 -16.86 8.84 3.90
CA ALA A 419 -18.16 8.55 3.30
C ALA A 419 -18.37 9.30 1.97
N GLY A 420 -17.40 10.13 1.58
CA GLY A 420 -17.42 10.94 0.37
C GLY A 420 -17.11 10.14 -0.89
N THR A 421 -17.20 10.84 -2.01
CA THR A 421 -16.85 10.30 -3.32
C THR A 421 -16.05 11.29 -4.14
N ASN A 422 -15.11 10.78 -4.92
CA ASN A 422 -14.35 11.52 -5.93
C ASN A 422 -14.83 11.11 -7.33
N SER A 423 -14.69 11.98 -8.32
CA SER A 423 -15.08 11.68 -9.71
C SER A 423 -13.95 11.94 -10.68
N ASP A 424 -13.78 11.02 -11.64
CA ASP A 424 -12.86 11.20 -12.75
C ASP A 424 -13.41 12.15 -13.82
N GLY A 425 -12.54 12.56 -14.75
CA GLY A 425 -12.91 13.43 -15.88
C GLY A 425 -13.87 12.78 -16.89
N ASN A 426 -14.17 11.49 -16.76
CA ASN A 426 -15.09 10.74 -17.61
C ASN A 426 -16.46 10.49 -16.93
N GLY A 427 -16.69 11.09 -15.75
CA GLY A 427 -17.93 10.96 -14.99
C GLY A 427 -18.06 9.66 -14.19
N GLY A 428 -16.97 8.90 -14.04
CA GLY A 428 -16.90 7.78 -13.10
C GLY A 428 -16.77 8.30 -11.67
N THR A 429 -17.55 7.76 -10.75
CA THR A 429 -17.52 8.11 -9.32
C THR A 429 -16.97 6.95 -8.50
N TYR A 430 -16.11 7.28 -7.53
CA TYR A 430 -15.38 6.34 -6.68
C TYR A 430 -15.45 6.81 -5.23
N PRO A 431 -15.43 5.90 -4.23
CA PRO A 431 -15.22 6.30 -2.85
C PRO A 431 -13.85 6.98 -2.72
N THR A 432 -13.75 7.99 -1.86
CA THR A 432 -12.48 8.71 -1.58
C THR A 432 -11.37 7.81 -1.03
N GLY A 433 -11.74 6.69 -0.40
CA GLY A 433 -10.78 5.76 0.17
C GLY A 433 -10.10 6.27 1.46
N SER A 434 -10.53 7.40 2.01
CA SER A 434 -9.99 7.94 3.27
C SER A 434 -10.26 7.01 4.45
N ILE A 435 -9.36 6.98 5.44
CA ILE A 435 -9.49 6.10 6.63
C ILE A 435 -10.80 6.42 7.39
N PRO A 436 -11.71 5.44 7.58
CA PRO A 436 -13.00 5.67 8.24
C PRO A 436 -12.89 6.06 9.71
N GLY A 437 -13.76 6.98 10.14
CA GLY A 437 -13.96 7.31 11.56
C GLY A 437 -13.02 8.38 12.12
N TYR A 438 -12.25 9.05 11.28
CA TYR A 438 -11.31 10.09 11.68
C TYR A 438 -11.51 11.35 10.85
N ASP A 439 -11.29 12.48 11.52
CA ASP A 439 -11.43 13.83 10.98
C ASP A 439 -10.30 14.65 11.61
N VAL A 440 -9.15 14.67 10.94
CA VAL A 440 -7.87 15.18 11.48
C VAL A 440 -7.35 16.26 10.55
N PRO A 441 -7.19 17.52 11.00
CA PRO A 441 -6.69 18.60 10.15
C PRO A 441 -5.33 18.30 9.54
N ALA A 442 -5.06 18.84 8.36
CA ALA A 442 -3.79 18.64 7.64
C ALA A 442 -2.58 19.01 8.52
N GLY A 443 -1.53 18.19 8.45
CA GLY A 443 -0.28 18.39 9.21
C GLY A 443 -0.37 18.03 10.70
N GLN A 444 -1.54 17.67 11.22
CA GLN A 444 -1.65 17.16 12.59
C GLN A 444 -1.36 15.66 12.64
N TRP A 445 -0.81 15.19 13.77
CA TRP A 445 -0.55 13.77 14.00
C TRP A 445 -1.82 12.92 13.91
N PHE A 446 -1.79 11.93 13.02
CA PHE A 446 -2.84 10.97 12.76
C PHE A 446 -2.37 9.55 13.10
N GLY A 447 -2.38 9.24 14.40
CA GLY A 447 -1.86 7.97 14.93
C GLY A 447 -2.43 6.70 14.27
N ALA A 448 -3.72 6.67 13.92
CA ALA A 448 -4.30 5.48 13.27
C ALA A 448 -3.79 5.28 11.83
N GLN A 449 -3.55 6.36 11.09
CA GLN A 449 -2.89 6.29 9.79
C GLN A 449 -1.44 5.85 9.97
N PHE A 450 -0.72 6.39 10.94
CA PHE A 450 0.67 6.01 11.19
C PHE A 450 0.82 4.51 11.49
N GLN A 451 0.02 3.98 12.42
CA GLN A 451 -0.02 2.55 12.73
C GLN A 451 -0.25 1.69 11.47
N GLN A 452 -1.17 2.13 10.60
CA GLN A 452 -1.48 1.45 9.35
C GLN A 452 -0.30 1.54 8.36
N LEU A 453 0.32 2.71 8.23
CA LEU A 453 1.49 2.93 7.38
C LEU A 453 2.64 2.01 7.79
N VAL A 454 2.96 1.92 9.09
CA VAL A 454 4.02 1.03 9.60
C VAL A 454 3.65 -0.45 9.40
N THR A 455 2.40 -0.82 9.69
CA THR A 455 1.91 -2.20 9.53
C THR A 455 1.98 -2.66 8.07
N ASN A 456 1.64 -1.77 7.14
CA ASN A 456 1.63 -2.06 5.71
C ASN A 456 2.93 -1.62 5.01
N ALA A 457 4.00 -1.35 5.75
CA ALA A 457 5.28 -0.94 5.16
C ALA A 457 5.79 -1.97 4.13
N TYR A 458 6.33 -1.49 3.00
CA TYR A 458 7.03 -2.30 2.02
C TYR A 458 8.28 -1.57 1.50
N PRO A 459 9.49 -2.05 1.83
CA PRO A 459 9.80 -3.27 2.61
C PRO A 459 9.27 -3.26 4.06
N SER A 460 8.97 -4.44 4.61
CA SER A 460 8.36 -4.52 5.94
C SER A 460 9.32 -4.10 7.06
N LEU A 461 8.86 -3.20 7.94
CA LEU A 461 9.59 -2.75 9.13
C LEU A 461 9.38 -3.64 10.35
N ILE A 462 8.28 -4.39 10.35
CA ILE A 462 8.00 -5.42 11.34
C ILE A 462 8.88 -6.61 11.00
N SER A 463 10.13 -6.51 11.45
CA SER A 463 11.05 -7.65 11.45
C SER A 463 10.41 -8.72 12.31
N GLY A 464 9.96 -9.81 11.70
CA GLY A 464 9.56 -11.00 12.43
C GLY A 464 10.74 -11.44 13.31
N THR A 465 10.67 -11.17 14.61
CA THR A 465 11.46 -11.89 15.63
C THR A 465 10.89 -13.27 15.89
N GLY A 466 9.91 -13.73 15.12
CA GLY A 466 9.61 -15.14 15.02
C GLY A 466 10.54 -15.81 14.03
N THR A 467 11.39 -16.71 14.49
CA THR A 467 11.71 -17.96 13.76
C THR A 467 10.45 -18.84 13.60
N GLY A 468 9.31 -18.18 13.39
CA GLY A 468 7.96 -18.70 13.44
C GLY A 468 7.48 -18.88 12.00
N SER A 469 7.18 -20.10 11.60
CA SER A 469 6.40 -20.39 10.42
C SER A 469 4.95 -20.67 10.83
N VAL A 470 4.00 -20.05 10.14
CA VAL A 470 2.64 -20.54 10.11
C VAL A 470 2.54 -21.57 8.99
N THR A 471 2.15 -22.79 9.33
CA THR A 471 1.92 -23.88 8.35
C THR A 471 0.45 -24.25 8.39
N VAL A 472 -0.25 -24.08 7.25
CA VAL A 472 -1.59 -24.61 7.07
C VAL A 472 -1.47 -26.04 6.57
N THR A 473 -2.04 -26.99 7.31
CA THR A 473 -2.09 -28.38 6.88
C THR A 473 -3.10 -28.50 5.75
N ASN A 474 -2.67 -28.96 4.59
CA ASN A 474 -3.57 -29.20 3.46
C ASN A 474 -4.58 -30.30 3.86
N PRO A 475 -5.90 -30.02 3.86
CA PRO A 475 -6.91 -30.99 4.28
C PRO A 475 -7.17 -32.09 3.23
N GLY A 476 -6.50 -32.03 2.08
CA GLY A 476 -6.77 -32.88 0.93
C GLY A 476 -8.02 -32.45 0.16
N SER A 477 -8.21 -33.02 -1.03
CA SER A 477 -9.38 -32.76 -1.86
C SER A 477 -10.68 -33.08 -1.12
N GLN A 478 -11.65 -32.18 -1.22
CA GLN A 478 -12.95 -32.29 -0.59
C GLN A 478 -14.03 -32.57 -1.62
N THR A 479 -15.10 -33.23 -1.19
CA THR A 479 -16.28 -33.46 -2.03
C THR A 479 -17.54 -33.15 -1.24
N SER A 480 -18.52 -32.52 -1.87
CA SER A 480 -19.83 -32.25 -1.29
C SER A 480 -20.92 -32.38 -2.35
N THR A 481 -22.17 -32.46 -1.91
CA THR A 481 -23.32 -32.51 -2.82
C THR A 481 -24.10 -31.20 -2.73
N VAL A 482 -24.60 -30.72 -3.86
CA VAL A 482 -25.49 -29.54 -3.90
C VAL A 482 -26.61 -29.67 -2.86
N ASN A 483 -26.90 -28.58 -2.15
CA ASN A 483 -27.94 -28.46 -1.12
C ASN A 483 -27.74 -29.34 0.14
N THR A 484 -26.53 -29.86 0.38
CA THR A 484 -26.19 -30.61 1.60
C THR A 484 -25.25 -29.80 2.48
N VAL A 485 -25.54 -29.68 3.78
CA VAL A 485 -24.65 -28.97 4.71
C VAL A 485 -23.25 -29.59 4.68
N ALA A 486 -22.24 -28.75 4.46
CA ALA A 486 -20.84 -29.14 4.52
C ALA A 486 -20.15 -28.43 5.68
N SER A 487 -19.18 -29.10 6.29
CA SER A 487 -18.31 -28.50 7.31
C SER A 487 -16.93 -29.13 7.27
N LEU A 488 -15.90 -28.28 7.30
CA LEU A 488 -14.50 -28.69 7.32
C LEU A 488 -13.73 -27.80 8.31
N GLN A 489 -13.00 -28.43 9.22
CA GLN A 489 -12.08 -27.72 10.12
C GLN A 489 -10.71 -27.62 9.45
N ILE A 490 -10.15 -26.40 9.37
CA ILE A 490 -8.77 -26.21 8.93
C ILE A 490 -7.84 -26.30 10.13
N SER A 491 -6.73 -27.02 9.95
CA SER A 491 -5.66 -27.13 10.94
C SER A 491 -4.47 -26.30 10.47
N ALA A 492 -4.03 -25.38 11.31
CA ALA A 492 -2.82 -24.62 11.11
C ALA A 492 -1.99 -24.64 12.39
N THR A 493 -0.67 -24.64 12.24
CA THR A 493 0.28 -24.57 13.35
C THR A 493 1.13 -23.33 13.18
N ASP A 494 1.27 -22.58 14.27
CA ASP A 494 2.27 -21.53 14.37
C ASP A 494 3.37 -21.99 15.33
N THR A 495 4.61 -22.02 14.84
CA THR A 495 5.77 -22.34 15.68
C THR A 495 6.12 -21.24 16.69
N ALA A 496 5.54 -20.03 16.56
CA ALA A 496 5.63 -18.95 17.54
C ALA A 496 4.48 -18.95 18.57
N GLY A 497 3.44 -19.78 18.37
CA GLY A 497 2.33 -19.96 19.31
C GLY A 497 1.33 -18.80 19.38
N GLY A 498 1.30 -17.91 18.39
CA GLY A 498 0.37 -16.80 18.28
C GLY A 498 -1.06 -17.24 17.95
N THR A 499 -2.02 -16.36 18.24
CA THR A 499 -3.43 -16.55 17.84
C THR A 499 -3.54 -16.44 16.33
N LEU A 500 -4.19 -17.42 15.70
CA LEU A 500 -4.35 -17.47 14.26
C LEU A 500 -5.68 -16.87 13.80
N THR A 501 -5.62 -16.07 12.74
CA THR A 501 -6.78 -15.59 11.98
C THR A 501 -6.83 -16.29 10.63
N TYR A 502 -8.01 -16.69 10.18
CA TYR A 502 -8.22 -17.49 8.99
C TYR A 502 -8.99 -16.75 7.90
N SER A 503 -8.61 -17.00 6.64
CA SER A 503 -9.37 -16.55 5.48
C SER A 503 -9.34 -17.63 4.38
N ALA A 504 -10.31 -17.60 3.48
CA ALA A 504 -10.41 -18.56 2.40
C ALA A 504 -10.91 -17.88 1.13
N THR A 505 -10.30 -18.22 0.00
CA THR A 505 -10.71 -17.79 -1.34
C THR A 505 -11.08 -19.00 -2.19
N GLY A 506 -11.95 -18.79 -3.19
CA GLY A 506 -12.37 -19.84 -4.10
C GLY A 506 -13.30 -20.89 -3.48
N LEU A 507 -13.93 -20.63 -2.32
CA LEU A 507 -14.94 -21.52 -1.75
C LEU A 507 -16.14 -21.71 -2.71
N PRO A 508 -16.71 -22.93 -2.81
CA PRO A 508 -17.99 -23.13 -3.49
C PRO A 508 -19.08 -22.19 -2.96
N ALA A 509 -19.94 -21.69 -3.86
CA ALA A 509 -21.02 -20.79 -3.51
C ALA A 509 -21.90 -21.39 -2.40
N GLY A 510 -22.08 -20.65 -1.31
CA GLY A 510 -22.84 -21.08 -0.13
C GLY A 510 -21.99 -21.61 1.04
N LEU A 511 -20.66 -21.68 0.89
CA LEU A 511 -19.72 -21.92 1.98
C LEU A 511 -18.97 -20.64 2.39
N SER A 512 -18.63 -20.52 3.67
CA SER A 512 -17.77 -19.47 4.22
C SER A 512 -16.80 -20.04 5.26
N ILE A 513 -15.73 -19.32 5.58
CA ILE A 513 -14.81 -19.64 6.68
C ILE A 513 -15.03 -18.69 7.85
N ASP A 514 -15.06 -19.22 9.06
CA ASP A 514 -15.03 -18.43 10.29
C ASP A 514 -13.58 -17.99 10.58
N ALA A 515 -13.37 -16.67 10.68
CA ALA A 515 -12.03 -16.09 10.76
C ALA A 515 -11.29 -16.40 12.06
N THR A 516 -11.99 -16.77 13.13
CA THR A 516 -11.40 -17.04 14.44
C THR A 516 -11.12 -18.53 14.64
N THR A 517 -12.02 -19.37 14.14
CA THR A 517 -11.96 -20.82 14.37
C THR A 517 -11.36 -21.58 13.18
N GLY A 518 -11.26 -20.97 12.00
CA GLY A 518 -10.79 -21.64 10.78
C GLY A 518 -11.77 -22.70 10.25
N ARG A 519 -13.02 -22.68 10.70
CA ARG A 519 -14.05 -23.63 10.27
C ARG A 519 -14.72 -23.15 9.00
N ILE A 520 -14.58 -23.93 7.93
CA ILE A 520 -15.40 -23.77 6.73
C ILE A 520 -16.75 -24.44 6.97
N SER A 521 -17.85 -23.75 6.71
CA SER A 521 -19.20 -24.31 6.82
C SER A 521 -20.21 -23.63 5.91
N GLY A 522 -21.34 -24.30 5.65
CA GLY A 522 -22.45 -23.76 4.87
C GLY A 522 -23.13 -24.83 4.03
N THR A 523 -23.90 -24.41 3.03
CA THR A 523 -24.61 -25.31 2.12
C THR A 523 -24.26 -24.93 0.67
N PRO A 524 -23.48 -25.75 -0.05
CA PRO A 524 -23.08 -25.43 -1.41
C PRO A 524 -24.28 -25.50 -2.35
N THR A 525 -24.48 -24.47 -3.18
CA THR A 525 -25.69 -24.32 -4.00
C THR A 525 -25.49 -24.66 -5.47
N THR A 526 -24.24 -24.77 -5.92
CA THR A 526 -23.90 -24.95 -7.34
C THR A 526 -22.88 -26.08 -7.49
N ALA A 527 -23.14 -27.00 -8.42
CA ALA A 527 -22.20 -28.06 -8.77
C ALA A 527 -21.01 -27.50 -9.55
N GLY A 528 -19.82 -28.03 -9.30
CA GLY A 528 -18.60 -27.56 -9.93
C GLY A 528 -17.35 -27.99 -9.16
N VAL A 529 -16.19 -27.75 -9.75
CA VAL A 529 -14.90 -27.94 -9.07
C VAL A 529 -14.34 -26.56 -8.76
N SER A 530 -14.07 -26.30 -7.49
CA SER A 530 -13.43 -25.07 -7.04
C SER A 530 -12.01 -25.34 -6.55
N THR A 531 -11.08 -24.44 -6.86
CA THR A 531 -9.76 -24.42 -6.20
C THR A 531 -9.86 -23.51 -4.98
N VAL A 532 -9.86 -24.11 -3.80
CA VAL A 532 -9.96 -23.39 -2.52
C VAL A 532 -8.55 -23.13 -2.01
N THR A 533 -8.25 -21.89 -1.62
CA THR A 533 -7.02 -21.54 -0.91
C THR A 533 -7.39 -21.02 0.46
N VAL A 534 -6.88 -21.67 1.51
CA VAL A 534 -7.04 -21.20 2.89
C VAL A 534 -5.72 -20.61 3.36
N THR A 535 -5.80 -19.48 4.04
CA THR A 535 -4.68 -18.78 4.64
C THR A 535 -4.92 -18.64 6.13
N ALA A 536 -3.91 -18.99 6.94
CA ALA A 536 -3.86 -18.66 8.36
C ALA A 536 -2.75 -17.63 8.59
N ARG A 537 -3.03 -16.61 9.39
CA ARG A 537 -2.07 -15.56 9.78
C ARG A 537 -1.97 -15.47 11.28
N ASP A 538 -0.77 -15.33 11.81
CA ASP A 538 -0.57 -14.99 13.21
C ASP A 538 -0.74 -13.48 13.47
N SER A 539 -0.68 -13.08 14.74
CA SER A 539 -0.72 -11.68 15.17
C SER A 539 0.48 -10.85 14.72
N SER A 540 1.52 -11.48 14.17
CA SER A 540 2.70 -10.85 13.60
C SER A 540 2.66 -10.81 12.07
N ALA A 541 1.47 -11.08 11.49
CA ALA A 541 1.18 -11.12 10.06
C ALA A 541 1.93 -12.19 9.24
N VAL A 542 2.66 -13.10 9.89
CA VAL A 542 3.25 -14.28 9.24
C VAL A 542 2.13 -15.20 8.78
N ALA A 543 2.17 -15.62 7.52
CA ALA A 543 1.11 -16.39 6.89
C ALA A 543 1.58 -17.76 6.43
N GLY A 544 0.70 -18.74 6.59
CA GLY A 544 0.76 -20.01 5.87
C GLY A 544 -0.48 -20.17 5.02
N SER A 545 -0.35 -20.83 3.86
CA SER A 545 -1.49 -21.14 3.01
C SER A 545 -1.44 -22.57 2.50
N ALA A 546 -2.60 -23.15 2.26
CA ALA A 546 -2.75 -24.42 1.56
C ALA A 546 -3.89 -24.33 0.55
N SER A 547 -3.65 -24.83 -0.66
CA SER A 547 -4.66 -24.94 -1.71
C SER A 547 -5.07 -26.39 -1.93
N PHE A 548 -6.37 -26.62 -2.09
CA PHE A 548 -6.95 -27.94 -2.36
C PHE A 548 -8.18 -27.81 -3.26
N THR A 549 -8.59 -28.91 -3.87
CA THR A 549 -9.80 -28.93 -4.71
C THR A 549 -11.03 -29.23 -3.87
N TRP A 550 -12.13 -28.53 -4.14
CA TRP A 550 -13.45 -28.84 -3.60
C TRP A 550 -14.41 -29.15 -4.74
N THR A 551 -14.79 -30.42 -4.87
CA THR A 551 -15.73 -30.87 -5.89
C THR A 551 -17.15 -30.89 -5.31
N VAL A 552 -18.01 -30.00 -5.78
CA VAL A 552 -19.45 -30.11 -5.53
C VAL A 552 -20.07 -30.93 -6.65
N THR A 553 -20.44 -32.16 -6.34
CA THR A 553 -21.16 -33.01 -7.29
C THR A 553 -22.61 -32.59 -7.36
N SER A 554 -23.16 -32.48 -8.58
CA SER A 554 -24.60 -32.49 -8.78
C SER A 554 -25.17 -33.72 -8.09
N SER A 555 -26.30 -33.58 -7.38
CA SER A 555 -26.99 -34.75 -6.85
C SER A 555 -27.40 -35.64 -8.04
N THR A 556 -26.67 -36.72 -8.30
CA THR A 556 -27.05 -37.72 -9.29
C THR A 556 -28.26 -38.47 -8.76
N GLY A 557 -29.44 -37.98 -9.13
CA GLY A 557 -30.72 -38.63 -8.97
C GLY A 557 -31.66 -38.05 -10.01
N GLY A 558 -31.89 -38.81 -11.07
CA GLY A 558 -32.79 -38.45 -12.16
C GLY A 558 -34.17 -38.04 -11.67
N GLY A 559 -34.86 -37.24 -12.48
CA GLY A 559 -36.15 -36.64 -12.14
C GLY A 559 -37.16 -37.65 -11.59
N GLY A 560 -37.77 -37.30 -10.46
CA GLY A 560 -38.91 -38.05 -9.90
C GLY A 560 -39.12 -37.92 -8.40
N GLY A 561 -39.25 -36.70 -7.84
CA GLY A 561 -39.74 -36.49 -6.46
C GLY A 561 -38.67 -36.58 -5.35
N GLY A 562 -38.55 -35.52 -4.53
CA GLY A 562 -37.67 -35.50 -3.38
C GLY A 562 -38.11 -36.49 -2.28
N CYS A 563 -37.15 -37.10 -1.58
CA CYS A 563 -37.42 -37.92 -0.40
C CYS A 563 -36.42 -37.62 0.72
N SER A 564 -36.85 -37.73 1.98
CA SER A 564 -35.99 -37.76 3.18
C SER A 564 -36.24 -39.01 4.02
N ALA A 565 -35.24 -39.46 4.78
CA ALA A 565 -35.36 -40.57 5.72
C ALA A 565 -34.79 -40.19 7.10
N THR A 566 -35.55 -40.43 8.17
CA THR A 566 -35.13 -40.16 9.55
C THR A 566 -35.03 -41.44 10.35
N TYR A 567 -33.95 -41.58 11.14
CA TYR A 567 -33.61 -42.79 11.88
C TYR A 567 -33.80 -42.58 13.39
N THR A 568 -34.52 -43.50 14.04
CA THR A 568 -34.76 -43.48 15.49
C THR A 568 -34.56 -44.86 16.10
N VAL A 569 -33.68 -44.97 17.09
CA VAL A 569 -33.54 -46.20 17.90
C VAL A 569 -34.71 -46.30 18.87
N GLY A 570 -35.45 -47.41 18.83
CA GLY A 570 -36.60 -47.66 19.71
C GLY A 570 -36.20 -48.34 21.01
N SER A 571 -35.48 -49.46 20.92
CA SER A 571 -34.96 -50.19 22.09
C SER A 571 -33.55 -50.71 21.81
N SER A 572 -32.69 -50.76 22.82
CA SER A 572 -31.30 -51.21 22.71
C SER A 572 -30.93 -52.07 23.93
N TRP A 573 -30.12 -53.10 23.71
CA TRP A 573 -29.54 -53.99 24.72
C TRP A 573 -28.10 -54.34 24.34
N ASP A 574 -27.39 -55.08 25.20
CA ASP A 574 -25.92 -55.26 25.14
C ASP A 574 -25.34 -55.72 23.80
N THR A 575 -26.12 -56.42 22.98
CA THR A 575 -25.65 -57.00 21.70
C THR A 575 -26.55 -56.66 20.51
N GLY A 576 -27.59 -55.83 20.70
CA GLY A 576 -28.53 -55.53 19.63
C GLY A 576 -29.51 -54.41 19.95
N PHE A 577 -30.24 -53.98 18.92
CA PHE A 577 -31.23 -52.92 19.04
C PHE A 577 -32.34 -53.08 18.00
N THR A 578 -33.44 -52.36 18.21
CA THR A 578 -34.44 -52.12 17.18
C THR A 578 -34.47 -50.65 16.82
N ALA A 579 -34.66 -50.35 15.54
CA ALA A 579 -34.77 -48.99 15.03
C ALA A 579 -35.92 -48.87 14.03
N THR A 580 -36.46 -47.67 13.94
CA THR A 580 -37.49 -47.28 12.98
C THR A 580 -36.91 -46.19 12.07
N VAL A 581 -37.15 -46.33 10.77
CA VAL A 581 -36.83 -45.32 9.76
C VAL A 581 -38.13 -44.79 9.16
N THR A 582 -38.30 -43.47 9.20
CA THR A 582 -39.44 -42.78 8.58
C THR A 582 -39.03 -42.13 7.27
N VAL A 583 -39.70 -42.53 6.19
CA VAL A 583 -39.47 -42.06 4.82
C VAL A 583 -40.54 -41.04 4.46
N THR A 584 -40.15 -39.84 4.06
CA THR A 584 -41.07 -38.74 3.72
C THR A 584 -40.85 -38.28 2.29
N ASN A 585 -41.92 -38.14 1.52
CA ASN A 585 -41.85 -37.49 0.21
C ASN A 585 -41.75 -35.97 0.41
N THR A 586 -40.58 -35.41 0.12
CA THR A 586 -40.29 -33.98 0.18
C THR A 586 -40.44 -33.29 -1.18
N GLY A 587 -40.76 -34.04 -2.23
CA GLY A 587 -41.03 -33.55 -3.57
C GLY A 587 -42.43 -32.95 -3.73
N ALA A 588 -42.61 -32.23 -4.84
CA ALA A 588 -43.89 -31.62 -5.23
C ALA A 588 -44.84 -32.59 -5.96
N SER A 589 -44.48 -33.85 -6.15
CA SER A 589 -45.28 -34.86 -6.87
C SER A 589 -45.33 -36.17 -6.10
N ALA A 590 -46.41 -36.94 -6.27
CA ALA A 590 -46.53 -38.25 -5.65
C ALA A 590 -45.48 -39.22 -6.20
N VAL A 591 -44.87 -40.01 -5.33
CA VAL A 591 -43.91 -41.06 -5.66
C VAL A 591 -44.58 -42.43 -5.55
N ARG A 592 -44.06 -43.43 -6.26
CA ARG A 592 -44.59 -44.81 -6.32
C ARG A 592 -43.70 -45.81 -5.59
N SER A 593 -42.41 -45.51 -5.46
CA SER A 593 -41.44 -46.30 -4.71
C SER A 593 -40.42 -45.43 -4.01
N TRP A 594 -39.77 -46.01 -3.00
CA TRP A 594 -38.66 -45.39 -2.29
C TRP A 594 -37.58 -46.42 -1.92
N GLN A 595 -36.37 -45.92 -1.78
CA GLN A 595 -35.21 -46.68 -1.33
C GLN A 595 -34.36 -45.82 -0.39
N VAL A 596 -34.00 -46.39 0.75
CA VAL A 596 -33.10 -45.81 1.74
C VAL A 596 -31.80 -46.61 1.76
N THR A 597 -30.67 -45.91 1.70
CA THR A 597 -29.34 -46.51 1.78
C THR A 597 -28.50 -45.83 2.86
N TRP A 598 -27.61 -46.59 3.48
CA TRP A 598 -26.61 -46.04 4.40
C TRP A 598 -25.44 -47.00 4.56
N THR A 599 -24.36 -46.51 5.18
CA THR A 599 -23.25 -47.34 5.65
C THR A 599 -23.18 -47.22 7.16
N TRP A 600 -23.07 -48.35 7.85
CA TRP A 600 -22.87 -48.36 9.30
C TRP A 600 -21.53 -47.72 9.67
N PRO A 601 -21.50 -46.78 10.66
CA PRO A 601 -20.24 -46.21 11.15
C PRO A 601 -19.43 -47.19 12.02
N GLY A 602 -20.09 -48.24 12.54
CA GLY A 602 -19.48 -49.29 13.33
C GLY A 602 -19.86 -50.67 12.79
N ASN A 603 -19.72 -51.70 13.61
CA ASN A 603 -19.95 -53.08 13.20
C ASN A 603 -21.42 -53.52 13.26
N GLN A 604 -22.37 -52.59 13.14
CA GLN A 604 -23.78 -52.94 13.14
C GLN A 604 -24.14 -53.77 11.90
N GLN A 605 -25.07 -54.71 12.05
CA GLN A 605 -25.65 -55.45 10.94
C GLN A 605 -27.13 -55.74 11.19
N ILE A 606 -27.97 -55.51 10.18
CA ILE A 606 -29.38 -55.89 10.24
C ILE A 606 -29.51 -57.41 10.29
N THR A 607 -30.31 -57.89 11.25
CA THR A 607 -30.62 -59.31 11.45
C THR A 607 -32.05 -59.65 11.02
N ASN A 608 -32.96 -58.67 11.07
CA ASN A 608 -34.34 -58.81 10.63
C ASN A 608 -34.95 -57.44 10.31
N ALA A 609 -35.81 -57.33 9.30
CA ALA A 609 -36.49 -56.10 8.92
C ALA A 609 -37.99 -56.34 8.64
N TRP A 610 -38.82 -55.33 8.85
CA TRP A 610 -40.26 -55.37 8.58
C TRP A 610 -40.75 -54.09 7.91
N ASN A 611 -41.86 -54.20 7.16
CA ASN A 611 -42.40 -53.15 6.28
C ASN A 611 -41.43 -52.68 5.17
N ALA A 612 -40.42 -53.47 4.82
CA ALA A 612 -39.47 -53.18 3.75
C ALA A 612 -38.79 -54.45 3.22
N THR A 613 -38.10 -54.32 2.10
CA THR A 613 -37.17 -55.32 1.57
C THR A 613 -35.75 -54.84 1.82
N GLU A 614 -34.94 -55.60 2.54
CA GLU A 614 -33.56 -55.25 2.90
C GLU A 614 -32.56 -56.12 2.14
N SER A 615 -31.42 -55.51 1.81
CA SER A 615 -30.23 -56.18 1.30
C SER A 615 -28.98 -55.43 1.74
N HIS A 616 -27.90 -56.15 2.03
CA HIS A 616 -26.64 -55.55 2.45
C HIS A 616 -25.42 -56.19 1.79
N SER A 617 -24.33 -55.42 1.79
CA SER A 617 -23.00 -55.89 1.42
C SER A 617 -21.98 -55.25 2.37
N GLY A 618 -21.40 -56.07 3.26
CA GLY A 618 -20.51 -55.57 4.30
C GLY A 618 -21.25 -54.70 5.32
N GLN A 619 -20.89 -53.41 5.41
CA GLN A 619 -21.54 -52.41 6.28
C GLN A 619 -22.56 -51.55 5.52
N HIS A 620 -22.73 -51.76 4.21
CA HIS A 620 -23.63 -50.97 3.38
C HIS A 620 -25.01 -51.64 3.31
N GLU A 621 -26.04 -50.89 3.69
CA GLU A 621 -27.43 -51.31 3.77
C GLU A 621 -28.23 -50.66 2.63
N THR A 622 -29.15 -51.42 2.05
CA THR A 622 -30.11 -50.95 1.04
C THR A 622 -31.48 -51.49 1.36
N VAL A 623 -32.41 -50.59 1.69
CA VAL A 623 -33.76 -50.92 2.11
C VAL A 623 -34.77 -50.24 1.20
N SER A 624 -35.61 -51.03 0.54
CA SER A 624 -36.64 -50.56 -0.39
C SER A 624 -38.05 -50.84 0.14
N ASN A 625 -39.04 -50.10 -0.37
CA ASN A 625 -40.43 -50.25 0.05
C ASN A 625 -40.95 -51.69 -0.06
N ALA A 626 -41.83 -52.08 0.85
CA ALA A 626 -42.69 -53.25 0.68
C ALA A 626 -43.76 -52.96 -0.39
N ALA A 627 -44.43 -54.01 -0.86
CA ALA A 627 -45.41 -53.91 -1.95
C ALA A 627 -46.57 -52.91 -1.68
N TYR A 628 -46.87 -52.62 -0.41
CA TYR A 628 -48.02 -51.81 -0.01
C TYR A 628 -47.68 -50.39 0.47
N ASN A 629 -46.41 -50.03 0.65
CA ASN A 629 -46.02 -48.74 1.24
C ASN A 629 -45.08 -47.88 0.37
N GLY A 630 -44.93 -48.21 -0.91
CA GLY A 630 -44.10 -47.41 -1.83
C GLY A 630 -44.72 -46.07 -2.25
N ALA A 631 -46.05 -46.00 -2.34
CA ALA A 631 -46.73 -44.82 -2.84
C ALA A 631 -46.90 -43.74 -1.76
N LEU A 632 -46.33 -42.54 -1.98
CA LEU A 632 -46.42 -41.40 -1.05
C LEU A 632 -46.80 -40.12 -1.80
N ALA A 633 -47.88 -39.45 -1.39
CA ALA A 633 -48.21 -38.11 -1.86
C ALA A 633 -47.16 -37.08 -1.35
N PRO A 634 -47.07 -35.88 -1.96
CA PRO A 634 -46.24 -34.78 -1.44
C PRO A 634 -46.51 -34.53 0.05
N GLY A 635 -45.46 -34.52 0.87
CA GLY A 635 -45.53 -34.34 2.32
C GLY A 635 -46.00 -35.57 3.11
N ALA A 636 -46.43 -36.66 2.46
CA ALA A 636 -46.79 -37.90 3.13
C ALA A 636 -45.55 -38.71 3.55
N ASN A 637 -45.70 -39.54 4.57
CA ASN A 637 -44.64 -40.40 5.08
C ASN A 637 -45.12 -41.84 5.32
N THR A 638 -44.15 -42.75 5.38
CA THR A 638 -44.30 -44.13 5.87
C THR A 638 -43.09 -44.50 6.72
N SER A 639 -43.13 -45.64 7.40
CA SER A 639 -42.00 -46.11 8.20
C SER A 639 -41.76 -47.60 8.02
N PHE A 640 -40.49 -47.99 8.09
CA PHE A 640 -40.07 -49.38 8.26
C PHE A 640 -39.25 -49.52 9.54
N GLY A 641 -39.11 -50.75 10.03
CA GLY A 641 -38.27 -51.00 11.20
C GLY A 641 -37.40 -52.23 11.00
N PHE A 642 -36.37 -52.34 11.82
CA PHE A 642 -35.45 -53.47 11.81
C PHE A 642 -34.86 -53.74 13.18
N GLN A 643 -34.33 -54.95 13.33
CA GLN A 643 -33.48 -55.39 14.43
C GLN A 643 -32.06 -55.58 13.91
N ALA A 644 -31.07 -55.02 14.61
CA ALA A 644 -29.66 -55.14 14.24
C ALA A 644 -28.81 -55.55 15.44
N GLY A 645 -27.76 -56.33 15.17
CA GLY A 645 -26.72 -56.69 16.13
C GLY A 645 -25.55 -55.70 16.08
N TYR A 646 -24.83 -55.54 17.18
CA TYR A 646 -23.58 -54.75 17.24
C TYR A 646 -22.71 -55.16 18.44
N SER A 647 -21.47 -54.68 18.49
CA SER A 647 -20.64 -54.74 19.71
C SER A 647 -19.96 -53.40 19.98
N GLY A 648 -19.88 -52.98 21.24
CA GLY A 648 -19.25 -51.71 21.60
C GLY A 648 -20.21 -50.53 21.43
N THR A 649 -19.90 -49.58 20.55
CA THR A 649 -20.69 -48.34 20.39
C THR A 649 -21.70 -48.44 19.25
N ASN A 650 -22.96 -48.11 19.51
CA ASN A 650 -24.02 -48.05 18.48
C ASN A 650 -24.17 -46.61 17.95
N THR A 651 -23.29 -46.20 17.04
CA THR A 651 -23.34 -44.87 16.41
C THR A 651 -24.39 -44.82 15.30
N SER A 652 -25.29 -43.83 15.33
CA SER A 652 -26.34 -43.65 14.32
C SER A 652 -25.76 -43.39 12.92
N PRO A 653 -26.31 -44.00 11.85
CA PRO A 653 -25.85 -43.79 10.48
C PRO A 653 -26.46 -42.52 9.88
N THR A 654 -25.84 -42.04 8.80
CA THR A 654 -26.45 -41.03 7.92
C THR A 654 -27.21 -41.73 6.80
N LEU A 655 -28.51 -41.45 6.68
CA LEU A 655 -29.38 -42.07 5.67
C LEU A 655 -29.44 -41.24 4.39
N THR A 656 -29.47 -41.92 3.25
CA THR A 656 -29.79 -41.35 1.94
C THR A 656 -31.11 -41.92 1.45
N CYS A 657 -32.08 -41.09 1.07
CA CYS A 657 -33.34 -41.55 0.46
C CYS A 657 -33.41 -41.18 -1.02
N SER A 658 -33.90 -42.10 -1.84
CA SER A 658 -34.37 -41.87 -3.20
C SER A 658 -35.81 -42.31 -3.34
N ALA A 659 -36.58 -41.61 -4.18
CA ALA A 659 -37.95 -41.98 -4.51
C ALA A 659 -38.22 -41.73 -6.00
N SER A 660 -39.23 -42.41 -6.55
CA SER A 660 -39.60 -42.36 -7.97
C SER A 660 -41.07 -42.60 -8.20
#